data_AF-A3K5E2-F1
#
_entry.id   AF-A3K5E2-F1
#
_cell.length_a   1.000
_cell.length_b   1.000
_cell.length_c   1.000
_cell.angle_alpha   90.00
_cell.angle_beta   90.00
_cell.angle_gamma   90.00
#
_symmetry.space_group_name_H-M   'P 1'
#
loop_
_entity.id
_entity.type
_entity.pdbx_description
1 polymer ?
#
loop_
_entity_poly.entity_id
_entity_poly.type
_entity_poly.pdbx_seq_one_letter_code
_entity_poly.pdbx_strand_id
1 'polypeptide(L)'
;MATYVVTTSNWNQPSFWSGISAASGDTLDLSALGAAYSVDVDLATNMVTISDGVTTFSIGDAGSTGTDAQLGSGSVDFFDGQFGTAGDDTLDGGAGNDSLNGQAGDDSITGGTGDDTLIGGAGDDQLFGQDDGDFFRVEDGFGADTVVGGEGVSAGTDFDTLDLSALTSGVTVTFSGSEAGSASDGTDTLSFSEIEAVRATGYDDTLDGSLSGAALTFLAGAGNDSIRGGDGGDVIDGGAGADTIVGGAGNDSLIGGSAGTGADEISGGEGDDTLVASTGATADILDGGADADLLLISDIATGEMLKGGETVTTGSDNDTLDASGFTATGIEFTFNADEGGYLGDGTNNGTFSGIEHFVLTDQDDTVDASVSSVDLTFDALDGNDSIVAGTGDDSVVGGTGNDTLRGAAGNDTIEGGAGDDLIAGNSGDDSLIGGDGSDSLYGEEGADFVSGGDGDDTVEGNEGNDTLYGGAGNDWMRGSYENDILYGGAGDDYLWGGWGDDTFIIENGFGNDTVDAEGVAETNGDVLDLSAVTDDLTIDLSNLHPEMGAVTDGTSTLVFDEVETIVLGSGANTLKLADGSGADVISGFDGPIDNGDGTYTGQDQLDVSGLTDDWGLPVSVEDVVVSDTNGDGTGDAILNFPSGDTLVLTGLTAAQVSAPEALQAMGIPAFAGDYVVEGTAGDDIIDAGYTGDPDGDHVDDGDAADFSDDDSIEAGAGNDSIVAGAGNDTVNAGEGDDTVLGGDGYDDLYGLEGADSIDGGTGDDTIHAGSGDTAVGGDGDDTFFVSASDVNGAPLTIVGGEAGETTGDTLKIAGSATISMTGAESGTVTWKDGSVLTFSEIENINYVPCFTPGTRLKTLRGEVPVEDIQVGDRLLTRDNGYQPVRWCGAKSLSARQLAGEQAFCPILIRKGALGPGYPERDMMVSPQHRVVMTGAPVELLFGEEEVLAAALHLVGWPGIEQVLPGRGTSYIHFMFDRHELVMSEGLWTESFQPGDLSLAGLDAPQRDELFSLFPELMGDYGREAYVAARPMLRAYQARLLVNA
;
A
#
# COMPACT_ATOMS: atom_id res chain seq x y z
N MET A 1 -59.36 62.09 -9.08
CA MET A 1 -58.87 62.59 -10.36
C MET A 1 -59.99 63.16 -11.22
N ALA A 2 -60.55 64.28 -10.76
CA ALA A 2 -61.34 65.21 -11.54
C ALA A 2 -60.46 66.45 -11.82
N THR A 3 -60.57 67.02 -13.01
CA THR A 3 -59.93 68.30 -13.36
C THR A 3 -60.96 69.42 -13.33
N TYR A 4 -60.71 70.43 -12.51
CA TYR A 4 -61.59 71.59 -12.35
C TYR A 4 -61.02 72.78 -13.12
N VAL A 5 -61.53 73.00 -14.34
CA VAL A 5 -61.06 74.07 -15.21
C VAL A 5 -61.69 75.42 -14.84
N VAL A 6 -60.84 76.38 -14.52
CA VAL A 6 -61.18 77.77 -14.20
C VAL A 6 -61.00 78.62 -15.46
N THR A 7 -62.04 79.39 -15.79
CA THR A 7 -62.13 80.23 -16.99
C THR A 7 -62.55 81.64 -16.62
N THR A 8 -62.40 82.56 -17.56
CA THR A 8 -62.88 83.95 -17.41
C THR A 8 -64.39 84.06 -17.11
N SER A 9 -65.17 83.00 -17.30
CA SER A 9 -66.61 82.97 -17.06
C SER A 9 -67.05 82.49 -15.67
N ASN A 10 -66.18 81.78 -14.94
CA ASN A 10 -66.51 81.14 -13.65
C ASN A 10 -65.56 81.48 -12.49
N TRP A 11 -64.38 82.06 -12.73
CA TRP A 11 -63.38 82.34 -11.69
C TRP A 11 -63.89 83.19 -10.50
N ASN A 12 -64.80 84.13 -10.76
CA ASN A 12 -65.41 84.99 -9.73
C ASN A 12 -66.85 84.59 -9.37
N GLN A 13 -67.24 83.34 -9.63
CA GLN A 13 -68.59 82.83 -9.34
C GLN A 13 -68.55 81.95 -8.08
N PRO A 14 -69.10 82.39 -6.92
CA PRO A 14 -69.12 81.58 -5.71
C PRO A 14 -69.81 80.22 -5.88
N SER A 15 -70.77 80.09 -6.81
CA SER A 15 -71.46 78.83 -7.09
C SER A 15 -70.60 77.78 -7.81
N PHE A 16 -69.54 78.20 -8.51
CA PHE A 16 -68.58 77.29 -9.10
C PHE A 16 -67.72 76.67 -8.01
N TRP A 17 -67.06 77.51 -7.20
CA TRP A 17 -66.18 77.09 -6.10
C TRP A 17 -66.87 76.24 -5.04
N SER A 18 -68.09 76.62 -4.63
CA SER A 18 -68.89 75.81 -3.69
C SER A 18 -69.40 74.49 -4.28
N GLY A 19 -69.26 74.28 -5.60
CA GLY A 19 -69.58 73.04 -6.30
C GLY A 19 -68.39 72.08 -6.42
N ILE A 20 -67.18 72.51 -6.08
CA ILE A 20 -65.96 71.70 -6.13
C ILE A 20 -65.91 70.80 -4.89
N SER A 21 -65.54 69.53 -5.11
CA SER A 21 -65.31 68.53 -4.07
C SER A 21 -63.86 68.06 -4.18
N ALA A 22 -62.94 68.85 -3.66
CA ALA A 22 -61.51 68.57 -3.71
C ALA A 22 -61.19 67.27 -2.95
N ALA A 23 -60.37 66.43 -3.57
CA ALA A 23 -59.88 65.16 -3.05
C ALA A 23 -58.55 64.83 -3.73
N SER A 24 -57.64 64.16 -3.02
CA SER A 24 -56.32 63.81 -3.57
C SER A 24 -56.42 63.14 -4.95
N GLY A 25 -55.49 63.56 -5.81
CA GLY A 25 -55.37 63.26 -7.23
C GLY A 25 -56.24 64.12 -8.12
N ASP A 26 -57.02 65.06 -7.57
CA ASP A 26 -57.75 66.04 -8.38
C ASP A 26 -56.83 67.17 -8.85
N THR A 27 -57.19 67.81 -9.97
CA THR A 27 -56.41 68.90 -10.56
C THR A 27 -57.20 70.21 -10.54
N LEU A 28 -56.59 71.30 -10.10
CA LEU A 28 -57.07 72.65 -10.28
C LEU A 28 -56.35 73.29 -11.48
N ASP A 29 -57.10 73.57 -12.55
CA ASP A 29 -56.52 74.07 -13.80
C ASP A 29 -56.97 75.51 -14.07
N LEU A 30 -56.07 76.47 -13.89
CA LEU A 30 -56.29 77.91 -14.12
C LEU A 30 -55.73 78.43 -15.44
N SER A 31 -55.12 77.56 -16.26
CA SER A 31 -54.41 77.91 -17.50
C SER A 31 -55.30 78.65 -18.51
N ALA A 32 -56.62 78.45 -18.45
CA ALA A 32 -57.58 79.11 -19.34
C ALA A 32 -57.91 80.58 -18.99
N LEU A 33 -57.34 81.15 -17.92
CA LEU A 33 -57.49 82.57 -17.55
C LEU A 33 -56.57 83.49 -18.35
N GLY A 34 -55.35 83.03 -18.67
CA GLY A 34 -54.33 83.73 -19.44
C GLY A 34 -53.66 84.92 -18.72
N ALA A 35 -52.67 85.54 -19.36
CA ALA A 35 -51.66 86.45 -18.78
C ALA A 35 -52.16 87.77 -18.14
N ALA A 36 -53.46 88.05 -18.15
CA ALA A 36 -54.02 89.19 -17.44
C ALA A 36 -54.38 88.84 -15.98
N TYR A 37 -54.32 87.55 -15.65
CA TYR A 37 -54.63 87.04 -14.34
C TYR A 37 -53.34 86.63 -13.63
N SER A 38 -53.39 86.63 -12.30
CA SER A 38 -52.45 85.92 -11.43
C SER A 38 -53.22 85.11 -10.40
N VAL A 39 -52.66 83.99 -9.97
CA VAL A 39 -53.14 83.14 -8.89
C VAL A 39 -52.12 83.10 -7.75
N ASP A 40 -52.62 83.06 -6.52
CA ASP A 40 -51.85 82.87 -5.30
C ASP A 40 -52.56 81.76 -4.50
N VAL A 41 -52.01 80.55 -4.59
CA VAL A 41 -52.39 79.38 -3.80
C VAL A 41 -51.46 79.33 -2.59
N ASP A 42 -52.01 79.66 -1.42
CA ASP A 42 -51.26 79.74 -0.15
C ASP A 42 -51.89 78.76 0.85
N LEU A 43 -51.19 77.65 1.11
CA LEU A 43 -51.67 76.63 2.04
C LEU A 43 -51.46 77.04 3.50
N ALA A 44 -50.54 77.96 3.79
CA ALA A 44 -50.40 78.52 5.15
C ALA A 44 -51.65 79.33 5.55
N THR A 45 -52.31 79.99 4.60
CA THR A 45 -53.61 80.64 4.83
C THR A 45 -54.83 79.81 4.39
N ASN A 46 -54.62 78.67 3.73
CA ASN A 46 -55.65 77.80 3.14
C ASN A 46 -56.57 78.58 2.19
N MET A 47 -55.97 79.40 1.32
CA MET A 47 -56.67 80.26 0.38
C MET A 47 -56.10 80.16 -1.03
N VAL A 48 -57.00 80.26 -2.01
CA VAL A 48 -56.69 80.55 -3.41
C VAL A 48 -57.16 81.96 -3.71
N THR A 49 -56.27 82.82 -4.19
CA THR A 49 -56.57 84.20 -4.55
C THR A 49 -56.33 84.39 -6.04
N ILE A 50 -57.34 84.85 -6.79
CA ILE A 50 -57.21 85.14 -8.22
C ILE A 50 -57.38 86.64 -8.44
N SER A 51 -56.48 87.26 -9.19
CA SER A 51 -56.48 88.69 -9.51
C SER A 51 -56.48 88.90 -11.02
N ASP A 52 -57.27 89.83 -11.55
CA ASP A 52 -57.20 90.28 -12.97
C ASP A 52 -56.43 91.61 -13.14
N GLY A 53 -55.64 91.97 -12.13
CA GLY A 53 -54.94 93.25 -12.01
C GLY A 53 -55.82 94.44 -11.61
N VAL A 54 -57.15 94.27 -11.53
CA VAL A 54 -58.10 95.31 -11.11
C VAL A 54 -58.98 94.84 -9.95
N THR A 55 -59.37 93.57 -9.98
CA THR A 55 -60.24 92.89 -9.04
C THR A 55 -59.55 91.64 -8.53
N THR A 56 -59.69 91.39 -7.23
CA THR A 56 -59.16 90.22 -6.54
C THR A 56 -60.34 89.43 -6.01
N PHE A 57 -60.28 88.11 -6.14
CA PHE A 57 -61.30 87.18 -5.68
C PHE A 57 -60.65 86.08 -4.86
N SER A 58 -61.00 86.02 -3.57
CA SER A 58 -60.44 85.09 -2.60
C SER A 58 -61.37 83.90 -2.35
N ILE A 59 -60.82 82.69 -2.40
CA ILE A 59 -61.50 81.44 -2.15
C ILE A 59 -60.79 80.77 -0.99
N GLY A 60 -61.51 80.48 0.10
CA GLY A 60 -60.92 79.73 1.21
C GLY A 60 -61.52 78.34 1.34
N ASP A 61 -60.87 77.54 2.18
CA ASP A 61 -61.36 76.24 2.58
C ASP A 61 -62.77 76.27 3.18
N ALA A 62 -63.42 75.11 3.18
CA ALA A 62 -64.74 74.94 3.78
C ALA A 62 -64.74 75.37 5.27
N GLY A 63 -65.37 76.50 5.58
CA GLY A 63 -65.45 77.05 6.93
C GLY A 63 -64.52 78.22 7.25
N SER A 64 -63.66 78.62 6.31
CA SER A 64 -62.84 79.84 6.38
C SER A 64 -63.70 81.12 6.47
N THR A 65 -63.20 82.18 7.12
CA THR A 65 -63.96 83.45 7.25
C THR A 65 -63.19 84.60 6.63
N GLY A 66 -63.87 85.47 5.88
CA GLY A 66 -63.25 86.67 5.29
C GLY A 66 -62.97 86.57 3.78
N THR A 67 -63.44 85.51 3.12
CA THR A 67 -63.24 85.23 1.69
C THR A 67 -64.45 85.59 0.83
N ASP A 68 -64.26 85.72 -0.49
CA ASP A 68 -65.32 85.98 -1.47
C ASP A 68 -66.12 84.72 -1.82
N ALA A 69 -65.47 83.55 -1.78
CA ALA A 69 -66.09 82.24 -1.93
C ALA A 69 -65.46 81.20 -0.98
N GLN A 70 -66.11 80.04 -0.89
CA GLN A 70 -65.57 78.85 -0.21
C GLN A 70 -65.56 77.67 -1.17
N LEU A 71 -64.57 76.79 -1.02
CA LEU A 71 -64.60 75.45 -1.58
C LEU A 71 -65.79 74.66 -1.01
N GLY A 72 -66.41 73.82 -1.84
CA GLY A 72 -67.62 73.08 -1.47
C GLY A 72 -67.37 72.07 -0.34
N SER A 73 -66.44 71.16 -0.57
CA SER A 73 -65.90 70.23 0.44
C SER A 73 -64.47 69.83 0.08
N GLY A 74 -63.62 69.59 1.09
CA GLY A 74 -62.19 69.32 0.90
C GLY A 74 -61.32 70.49 1.37
N SER A 75 -60.02 70.38 1.15
CA SER A 75 -59.01 71.41 1.38
C SER A 75 -58.31 71.76 0.06
N VAL A 76 -57.71 72.95 -0.03
CA VAL A 76 -56.83 73.33 -1.15
C VAL A 76 -55.67 72.33 -1.30
N ASP A 77 -55.11 71.84 -0.19
CA ASP A 77 -54.06 70.82 -0.07
C ASP A 77 -54.44 69.42 -0.61
N PHE A 78 -55.65 69.25 -1.16
CA PHE A 78 -56.05 67.99 -1.81
C PHE A 78 -55.92 68.02 -3.34
N PHE A 79 -55.39 69.09 -3.92
CA PHE A 79 -55.14 69.16 -5.35
C PHE A 79 -53.70 68.75 -5.66
N ASP A 80 -53.51 67.47 -5.95
CA ASP A 80 -52.21 66.93 -6.39
C ASP A 80 -51.81 67.43 -7.80
N GLY A 81 -52.64 68.23 -8.47
CA GLY A 81 -52.29 68.90 -9.70
C GLY A 81 -52.73 70.35 -9.69
N GLN A 82 -51.80 71.29 -9.93
CA GLN A 82 -52.10 72.71 -10.02
C GLN A 82 -51.48 73.31 -11.28
N PHE A 83 -52.32 73.85 -12.15
CA PHE A 83 -51.87 74.62 -13.33
C PHE A 83 -52.20 76.10 -13.11
N GLY A 84 -51.16 76.93 -13.10
CA GLY A 84 -51.21 78.39 -13.06
C GLY A 84 -51.86 78.99 -14.31
N THR A 85 -51.78 80.30 -14.41
CA THR A 85 -52.31 81.14 -15.46
C THR A 85 -51.29 81.36 -16.59
N ALA A 86 -50.97 82.59 -16.97
CA ALA A 86 -49.84 82.89 -17.85
C ALA A 86 -49.24 84.26 -17.48
N GLY A 87 -49.41 84.66 -16.23
CA GLY A 87 -48.76 85.78 -15.58
C GLY A 87 -48.37 85.35 -14.17
N ASP A 88 -47.63 86.19 -13.46
CA ASP A 88 -46.91 85.84 -12.23
C ASP A 88 -47.79 85.18 -11.15
N ASP A 89 -47.61 83.87 -10.96
CA ASP A 89 -48.39 83.02 -10.08
C ASP A 89 -47.61 82.58 -8.83
N THR A 90 -48.33 82.22 -7.77
CA THR A 90 -47.77 81.55 -6.59
C THR A 90 -48.54 80.26 -6.36
N LEU A 91 -47.84 79.12 -6.41
CA LEU A 91 -48.38 77.77 -6.27
C LEU A 91 -47.72 77.05 -5.09
N ASP A 92 -48.50 76.32 -4.32
CA ASP A 92 -48.07 75.59 -3.11
C ASP A 92 -48.77 74.22 -3.12
N GLY A 93 -47.99 73.15 -3.30
CA GLY A 93 -48.47 71.75 -3.42
C GLY A 93 -48.93 71.20 -2.09
N GLY A 94 -48.09 71.34 -1.06
CA GLY A 94 -48.39 70.96 0.31
C GLY A 94 -47.83 69.60 0.66
N ALA A 95 -48.69 68.67 1.07
CA ALA A 95 -48.24 67.31 1.38
C ALA A 95 -48.80 66.31 0.36
N GLY A 96 -47.92 65.53 -0.26
CA GLY A 96 -48.30 64.57 -1.29
C GLY A 96 -47.24 64.49 -2.37
N ASN A 97 -47.57 63.81 -3.46
CA ASN A 97 -46.74 63.86 -4.66
C ASN A 97 -47.54 64.68 -5.67
N ASP A 98 -47.16 65.94 -5.81
CA ASP A 98 -47.91 66.98 -6.49
C ASP A 98 -47.29 67.29 -7.86
N SER A 99 -48.12 67.77 -8.79
CA SER A 99 -47.70 68.22 -10.11
C SER A 99 -48.10 69.68 -10.29
N LEU A 100 -47.10 70.56 -10.26
CA LEU A 100 -47.28 72.01 -10.26
C LEU A 100 -46.69 72.61 -11.54
N ASN A 101 -47.45 73.48 -12.19
CA ASN A 101 -47.02 74.12 -13.45
C ASN A 101 -47.43 75.59 -13.50
N GLY A 102 -46.45 76.50 -13.54
CA GLY A 102 -46.64 77.96 -13.55
C GLY A 102 -47.14 78.52 -14.87
N GLN A 103 -46.75 77.88 -15.98
CA GLN A 103 -47.01 78.24 -17.38
C GLN A 103 -46.11 79.36 -17.90
N ALA A 104 -46.46 80.62 -17.69
CA ALA A 104 -45.67 81.75 -18.17
C ALA A 104 -45.87 82.90 -17.21
N GLY A 105 -44.93 83.84 -17.18
CA GLY A 105 -44.86 84.82 -16.11
C GLY A 105 -43.74 84.46 -15.13
N ASP A 106 -43.46 85.35 -14.18
CA ASP A 106 -42.42 85.10 -13.17
C ASP A 106 -43.07 84.41 -11.96
N ASP A 107 -43.06 83.09 -11.95
CA ASP A 107 -43.84 82.25 -11.04
C ASP A 107 -43.06 81.84 -9.78
N SER A 108 -43.76 81.59 -8.68
CA SER A 108 -43.19 81.06 -7.43
C SER A 108 -43.91 79.78 -7.05
N ILE A 109 -43.22 78.65 -7.14
CA ILE A 109 -43.78 77.31 -6.97
C ILE A 109 -43.07 76.62 -5.81
N THR A 110 -43.84 76.09 -4.86
CA THR A 110 -43.35 75.26 -3.75
C THR A 110 -44.03 73.90 -3.80
N GLY A 111 -43.24 72.82 -3.84
CA GLY A 111 -43.71 71.44 -3.78
C GLY A 111 -44.25 71.10 -2.40
N GLY A 112 -43.36 70.92 -1.44
CA GLY A 112 -43.69 70.69 -0.03
C GLY A 112 -43.11 69.37 0.48
N THR A 113 -43.93 68.43 0.91
CA THR A 113 -43.42 67.10 1.34
C THR A 113 -43.92 66.03 0.40
N GLY A 114 -43.01 65.15 -0.04
CA GLY A 114 -43.26 64.05 -0.97
C GLY A 114 -42.70 64.35 -2.36
N ASP A 115 -42.47 63.31 -3.17
CA ASP A 115 -41.79 63.47 -4.46
C ASP A 115 -42.66 64.24 -5.48
N ASP A 116 -42.37 65.53 -5.67
CA ASP A 116 -43.14 66.46 -6.48
C ASP A 116 -42.59 66.63 -7.89
N THR A 117 -43.42 67.13 -8.81
CA THR A 117 -43.01 67.54 -10.16
C THR A 117 -43.32 69.01 -10.38
N LEU A 118 -42.27 69.82 -10.53
CA LEU A 118 -42.35 71.27 -10.65
C LEU A 118 -41.94 71.72 -12.06
N ILE A 119 -42.78 72.55 -12.69
CA ILE A 119 -42.53 73.17 -13.99
C ILE A 119 -42.79 74.67 -13.86
N GLY A 120 -41.76 75.51 -13.98
CA GLY A 120 -41.91 76.97 -13.99
C GLY A 120 -42.67 77.41 -15.25
N GLY A 121 -42.03 77.17 -16.40
CA GLY A 121 -42.59 77.49 -17.70
C GLY A 121 -41.75 78.58 -18.36
N ALA A 122 -42.37 79.65 -18.84
CA ALA A 122 -41.65 80.76 -19.46
C ALA A 122 -41.67 82.04 -18.62
N GLY A 123 -40.54 82.45 -18.09
CA GLY A 123 -40.38 83.65 -17.26
C GLY A 123 -39.14 83.54 -16.39
N ASP A 124 -38.99 84.38 -15.38
CA ASP A 124 -37.94 84.21 -14.35
C ASP A 124 -38.59 83.59 -13.09
N ASP A 125 -38.59 82.26 -13.00
CA ASP A 125 -39.35 81.48 -12.01
C ASP A 125 -38.53 81.13 -10.75
N GLN A 126 -39.22 80.84 -9.64
CA GLN A 126 -38.63 80.29 -8.42
C GLN A 126 -39.31 78.97 -8.07
N LEU A 127 -38.54 77.88 -8.07
CA LEU A 127 -39.00 76.51 -7.86
C LEU A 127 -38.33 75.97 -6.59
N PHE A 128 -39.13 75.57 -5.60
CA PHE A 128 -38.66 75.02 -4.32
C PHE A 128 -39.29 73.64 -4.08
N GLY A 129 -38.50 72.57 -4.07
CA GLY A 129 -38.96 71.21 -3.78
C GLY A 129 -39.35 71.02 -2.32
N GLN A 130 -38.41 71.37 -1.42
CA GLN A 130 -38.43 71.26 0.04
C GLN A 130 -37.96 69.90 0.60
N ASP A 131 -38.87 68.97 0.89
CA ASP A 131 -38.54 67.69 1.51
C ASP A 131 -38.79 66.54 0.50
N ASP A 132 -37.98 65.49 0.56
CA ASP A 132 -38.02 64.27 -0.27
C ASP A 132 -37.42 64.51 -1.68
N GLY A 133 -37.62 63.61 -2.66
CA GLY A 133 -36.91 63.68 -3.94
C GLY A 133 -37.78 64.28 -5.05
N ASP A 134 -37.45 65.48 -5.50
CA ASP A 134 -38.28 66.26 -6.42
C ASP A 134 -37.78 66.27 -7.87
N PHE A 135 -38.71 66.50 -8.79
CA PHE A 135 -38.44 66.52 -10.22
C PHE A 135 -38.72 67.91 -10.83
N PHE A 136 -37.67 68.59 -11.24
CA PHE A 136 -37.72 69.92 -11.83
C PHE A 136 -37.63 69.83 -13.34
N ARG A 137 -38.76 69.98 -14.03
CA ARG A 137 -38.79 69.91 -15.50
C ARG A 137 -38.72 71.30 -16.11
N VAL A 138 -37.70 71.52 -16.92
CA VAL A 138 -37.43 72.79 -17.60
C VAL A 138 -37.91 72.72 -19.04
N GLU A 139 -38.63 73.76 -19.50
CA GLU A 139 -39.16 73.88 -20.85
C GLU A 139 -38.52 75.07 -21.59
N ASP A 140 -38.66 75.14 -22.93
CA ASP A 140 -38.09 76.23 -23.71
C ASP A 140 -38.62 77.60 -23.27
N GLY A 141 -37.71 78.58 -23.11
CA GLY A 141 -38.06 79.96 -22.76
C GLY A 141 -38.15 80.23 -21.25
N PHE A 142 -37.55 79.37 -20.43
CA PHE A 142 -37.47 79.41 -18.97
C PHE A 142 -36.70 80.60 -18.37
N GLY A 143 -36.22 81.56 -19.15
CA GLY A 143 -35.60 82.79 -18.61
C GLY A 143 -34.50 82.56 -17.56
N ALA A 144 -34.57 83.27 -16.44
CA ALA A 144 -33.58 83.26 -15.36
C ALA A 144 -34.07 82.57 -14.07
N ASP A 145 -34.47 81.31 -14.19
CA ASP A 145 -35.04 80.52 -13.09
C ASP A 145 -34.08 80.28 -11.92
N THR A 146 -34.67 80.11 -10.73
CA THR A 146 -34.00 79.62 -9.52
C THR A 146 -34.65 78.32 -9.07
N VAL A 147 -33.89 77.24 -9.06
CA VAL A 147 -34.31 75.91 -8.59
C VAL A 147 -33.63 75.62 -7.26
N VAL A 148 -34.39 75.10 -6.30
CA VAL A 148 -33.87 74.58 -5.03
C VAL A 148 -34.58 73.26 -4.79
N GLY A 149 -33.84 72.16 -4.74
CA GLY A 149 -34.38 70.84 -4.36
C GLY A 149 -34.82 70.86 -2.90
N GLY A 150 -33.90 70.57 -2.00
CA GLY A 150 -34.04 70.81 -0.57
C GLY A 150 -33.37 69.70 0.23
N GLU A 151 -33.34 69.80 1.55
CA GLU A 151 -32.55 68.88 2.40
C GLU A 151 -33.35 68.24 3.53
N GLY A 152 -34.68 68.17 3.36
CA GLY A 152 -35.54 67.43 4.27
C GLY A 152 -35.87 66.06 3.71
N VAL A 153 -35.92 65.02 4.56
CA VAL A 153 -36.58 63.76 4.18
C VAL A 153 -37.68 63.47 5.20
N SER A 154 -38.93 63.47 4.73
CA SER A 154 -40.08 63.05 5.51
C SER A 154 -40.29 61.53 5.37
N ALA A 155 -39.96 60.95 4.19
CA ALA A 155 -39.73 59.52 3.95
C ALA A 155 -39.13 59.23 2.55
N GLY A 156 -37.86 58.86 2.42
CA GLY A 156 -37.26 58.51 1.11
C GLY A 156 -35.76 58.81 1.07
N THR A 157 -35.27 59.08 -0.14
CA THR A 157 -33.99 59.77 -0.41
C THR A 157 -34.31 61.17 -0.91
N ASP A 158 -33.53 62.15 -0.49
CA ASP A 158 -33.49 63.56 -0.94
C ASP A 158 -32.83 63.66 -2.32
N PHE A 159 -33.28 62.85 -3.28
CA PHE A 159 -32.62 62.71 -4.57
C PHE A 159 -33.33 63.55 -5.62
N ASP A 160 -32.95 64.82 -5.69
CA ASP A 160 -33.56 65.84 -6.54
C ASP A 160 -33.01 65.78 -7.97
N THR A 161 -33.91 65.82 -8.95
CA THR A 161 -33.59 65.69 -10.37
C THR A 161 -33.95 66.94 -11.16
N LEU A 162 -32.96 67.51 -11.83
CA LEU A 162 -33.16 68.54 -12.85
C LEU A 162 -33.33 67.89 -14.23
N ASP A 163 -34.54 67.94 -14.78
CA ASP A 163 -34.89 67.41 -16.10
C ASP A 163 -34.91 68.51 -17.17
N LEU A 164 -33.86 68.51 -17.98
CA LEU A 164 -33.67 69.40 -19.12
C LEU A 164 -34.11 68.75 -20.44
N SER A 165 -34.57 67.50 -20.42
CA SER A 165 -34.85 66.71 -21.63
C SER A 165 -35.93 67.29 -22.56
N ALA A 166 -36.69 68.28 -22.10
CA ALA A 166 -37.71 68.96 -22.91
C ALA A 166 -37.14 70.06 -23.81
N LEU A 167 -35.91 70.51 -23.56
CA LEU A 167 -35.29 71.62 -24.28
C LEU A 167 -34.93 71.22 -25.71
N THR A 168 -35.02 72.18 -26.63
CA THR A 168 -34.87 71.94 -28.07
C THR A 168 -33.49 72.27 -28.64
N SER A 169 -32.50 72.50 -27.76
CA SER A 169 -31.09 72.66 -28.08
C SER A 169 -30.22 72.10 -26.96
N GLY A 170 -28.95 71.81 -27.26
CA GLY A 170 -28.00 71.34 -26.26
C GLY A 170 -27.77 72.35 -25.14
N VAL A 171 -27.42 71.83 -23.96
CA VAL A 171 -27.31 72.54 -22.70
C VAL A 171 -25.89 72.50 -22.14
N THR A 172 -25.57 73.50 -21.34
CA THR A 172 -24.38 73.51 -20.48
C THR A 172 -24.82 73.57 -19.03
N VAL A 173 -24.48 72.54 -18.27
CA VAL A 173 -24.67 72.43 -16.83
C VAL A 173 -23.31 72.50 -16.15
N THR A 174 -23.17 73.36 -15.15
CA THR A 174 -21.91 73.54 -14.43
C THR A 174 -22.18 73.61 -12.94
N PHE A 175 -21.63 72.66 -12.20
CA PHE A 175 -21.61 72.67 -10.75
C PHE A 175 -20.53 73.64 -10.25
N SER A 176 -20.86 74.36 -9.20
CA SER A 176 -20.02 75.37 -8.53
C SER A 176 -19.60 74.95 -7.12
N GLY A 177 -20.11 73.81 -6.66
CA GLY A 177 -19.90 73.14 -5.39
C GLY A 177 -20.79 71.87 -5.36
N SER A 178 -20.78 71.14 -4.25
CA SER A 178 -21.75 70.04 -4.03
C SER A 178 -23.17 70.54 -4.25
N GLU A 179 -23.90 69.80 -5.10
CA GLU A 179 -25.34 69.94 -5.35
C GLU A 179 -25.78 71.33 -5.83
N ALA A 180 -24.86 72.23 -6.22
CA ALA A 180 -25.19 73.62 -6.55
C ALA A 180 -24.48 74.11 -7.81
N GLY A 181 -25.22 74.75 -8.71
CA GLY A 181 -24.71 75.12 -10.03
C GLY A 181 -25.65 75.97 -10.87
N SER A 182 -25.46 75.88 -12.18
CA SER A 182 -26.29 76.55 -13.19
C SER A 182 -26.45 75.71 -14.44
N ALA A 183 -27.59 75.84 -15.13
CA ALA A 183 -27.84 75.26 -16.44
C ALA A 183 -28.22 76.34 -17.47
N SER A 184 -27.81 76.19 -18.73
CA SER A 184 -28.11 77.14 -19.82
C SER A 184 -28.27 76.44 -21.17
N ASP A 185 -29.23 76.89 -21.99
CA ASP A 185 -29.41 76.50 -23.39
C ASP A 185 -28.69 77.48 -24.37
N GLY A 186 -27.88 78.39 -23.83
CA GLY A 186 -27.20 79.47 -24.57
C GLY A 186 -28.03 80.75 -24.78
N THR A 187 -29.33 80.72 -24.49
CA THR A 187 -30.23 81.88 -24.49
C THR A 187 -30.64 82.26 -23.07
N ASP A 188 -31.13 81.29 -22.33
CA ASP A 188 -31.68 81.37 -20.98
C ASP A 188 -30.72 80.67 -19.99
N THR A 189 -30.81 80.98 -18.70
CA THR A 189 -29.87 80.45 -17.68
C THR A 189 -30.52 80.39 -16.31
N LEU A 190 -30.59 79.19 -15.74
CA LEU A 190 -31.11 78.95 -14.40
C LEU A 190 -29.97 78.68 -13.41
N SER A 191 -30.18 78.99 -12.15
CA SER A 191 -29.33 78.55 -11.04
C SER A 191 -30.04 77.48 -10.22
N PHE A 192 -29.29 76.49 -9.75
CA PHE A 192 -29.81 75.43 -8.89
C PHE A 192 -28.96 75.22 -7.62
N SER A 193 -29.58 74.66 -6.59
CA SER A 193 -28.93 74.16 -5.36
C SER A 193 -29.70 72.97 -4.81
N GLU A 194 -29.04 72.06 -4.10
CA GLU A 194 -29.61 70.79 -3.65
C GLU A 194 -30.15 70.00 -4.86
N ILE A 195 -29.28 69.67 -5.83
CA ILE A 195 -29.62 68.83 -6.99
C ILE A 195 -28.49 67.81 -7.20
N GLU A 196 -28.83 66.53 -7.14
CA GLU A 196 -27.90 65.40 -7.26
C GLU A 196 -27.95 64.80 -8.67
N ALA A 197 -29.09 64.91 -9.36
CA ALA A 197 -29.31 64.30 -10.65
C ALA A 197 -29.64 65.30 -11.76
N VAL A 198 -29.07 65.07 -12.94
CA VAL A 198 -29.37 65.85 -14.15
C VAL A 198 -29.70 64.91 -15.29
N ARG A 199 -30.85 65.16 -15.91
CA ARG A 199 -31.22 64.55 -17.18
C ARG A 199 -31.13 65.59 -18.29
N ALA A 200 -30.17 65.43 -19.19
CA ALA A 200 -29.92 66.36 -20.27
C ALA A 200 -30.81 66.06 -21.51
N THR A 201 -30.46 66.66 -22.64
CA THR A 201 -31.29 66.73 -23.84
C THR A 201 -31.03 65.55 -24.79
N GLY A 202 -31.41 65.70 -26.07
CA GLY A 202 -31.06 64.77 -27.13
C GLY A 202 -30.12 65.42 -28.16
N TYR A 203 -29.34 66.41 -27.71
CA TYR A 203 -28.36 67.17 -28.47
C TYR A 203 -27.03 67.20 -27.71
N ASP A 204 -25.95 67.61 -28.38
CA ASP A 204 -24.63 67.75 -27.77
C ASP A 204 -24.66 68.64 -26.50
N ASP A 205 -24.50 68.01 -25.35
CA ASP A 205 -24.60 68.60 -24.02
C ASP A 205 -23.22 68.69 -23.33
N THR A 206 -23.11 69.58 -22.34
CA THR A 206 -21.91 69.68 -21.49
C THR A 206 -22.33 69.68 -20.03
N LEU A 207 -21.95 68.64 -19.29
CA LEU A 207 -22.23 68.47 -17.87
C LEU A 207 -20.89 68.49 -17.11
N ASP A 208 -20.62 69.55 -16.35
CA ASP A 208 -19.36 69.71 -15.59
C ASP A 208 -19.64 69.70 -14.09
N GLY A 209 -19.47 68.53 -13.49
CA GLY A 209 -19.56 68.25 -12.05
C GLY A 209 -18.25 68.40 -11.29
N SER A 210 -17.13 68.81 -11.93
CA SER A 210 -15.77 68.84 -11.32
C SER A 210 -15.60 69.52 -9.95
N LEU A 211 -16.53 70.37 -9.55
CA LEU A 211 -16.50 71.08 -8.27
C LEU A 211 -17.45 70.48 -7.22
N SER A 212 -18.24 69.46 -7.58
CA SER A 212 -19.03 68.66 -6.64
C SER A 212 -18.10 67.72 -5.87
N GLY A 213 -18.33 67.63 -4.56
CA GLY A 213 -17.73 66.59 -3.72
C GLY A 213 -18.74 65.53 -3.25
N ALA A 214 -19.93 65.51 -3.87
CA ALA A 214 -21.01 64.59 -3.60
C ALA A 214 -21.29 63.78 -4.87
N ALA A 215 -21.75 62.55 -4.70
CA ALA A 215 -22.11 61.65 -5.80
C ALA A 215 -23.23 62.25 -6.65
N LEU A 216 -23.04 62.23 -7.97
CA LEU A 216 -23.96 62.75 -8.96
C LEU A 216 -24.54 61.63 -9.82
N THR A 217 -25.69 61.90 -10.44
CA THR A 217 -26.23 61.05 -11.50
C THR A 217 -26.50 61.85 -12.76
N PHE A 218 -25.83 61.50 -13.85
CA PHE A 218 -25.98 62.16 -15.14
C PHE A 218 -26.52 61.20 -16.18
N LEU A 219 -27.63 61.61 -16.81
CA LEU A 219 -28.20 60.96 -17.98
C LEU A 219 -28.13 61.95 -19.14
N ALA A 220 -27.13 61.84 -20.00
CA ALA A 220 -26.86 62.85 -21.03
C ALA A 220 -27.81 62.74 -22.24
N GLY A 221 -28.23 61.52 -22.59
CA GLY A 221 -29.32 61.31 -23.53
C GLY A 221 -28.85 60.94 -24.93
N ALA A 222 -28.90 61.85 -25.88
CA ALA A 222 -28.37 61.60 -27.22
C ALA A 222 -27.61 62.84 -27.67
N GLY A 223 -26.69 62.70 -28.62
CA GLY A 223 -25.77 63.79 -28.93
C GLY A 223 -24.35 63.35 -28.61
N ASN A 224 -23.38 64.20 -28.95
CA ASN A 224 -22.00 63.98 -28.54
C ASN A 224 -21.74 64.79 -27.28
N ASP A 225 -21.83 64.13 -26.13
CA ASP A 225 -21.91 64.78 -24.83
C ASP A 225 -20.53 64.85 -24.16
N SER A 226 -20.28 65.92 -23.41
CA SER A 226 -19.07 66.11 -22.62
C SER A 226 -19.43 66.13 -21.14
N ILE A 227 -19.03 65.10 -20.41
CA ILE A 227 -19.46 64.84 -19.05
C ILE A 227 -18.26 64.74 -18.12
N ARG A 228 -18.35 65.34 -16.93
CA ARG A 228 -17.41 65.13 -15.83
C ARG A 228 -18.15 64.99 -14.51
N GLY A 229 -17.94 63.91 -13.77
CA GLY A 229 -18.61 63.59 -12.49
C GLY A 229 -18.19 64.49 -11.32
N GLY A 230 -16.95 64.39 -10.85
CA GLY A 230 -16.45 65.19 -9.72
C GLY A 230 -15.71 64.35 -8.68
N ASP A 231 -15.84 64.67 -7.39
CA ASP A 231 -15.57 63.69 -6.34
C ASP A 231 -16.90 63.05 -5.92
N GLY A 232 -16.92 61.75 -5.60
CA GLY A 232 -18.13 61.00 -5.30
C GLY A 232 -18.12 59.66 -6.05
N GLY A 233 -19.04 58.74 -5.72
CA GLY A 233 -19.28 57.58 -6.59
C GLY A 233 -20.40 57.92 -7.55
N ASP A 234 -20.03 58.46 -8.71
CA ASP A 234 -20.93 59.02 -9.69
C ASP A 234 -21.54 57.93 -10.59
N VAL A 235 -22.77 58.14 -11.05
CA VAL A 235 -23.43 57.27 -12.02
C VAL A 235 -23.68 58.05 -13.30
N ILE A 236 -22.96 57.70 -14.37
CA ILE A 236 -22.99 58.45 -15.63
C ILE A 236 -23.37 57.54 -16.78
N ASP A 237 -24.40 57.94 -17.53
CA ASP A 237 -24.80 57.34 -18.80
C ASP A 237 -24.68 58.40 -19.91
N GLY A 238 -23.73 58.19 -20.83
CA GLY A 238 -23.51 59.03 -22.01
C GLY A 238 -24.68 58.97 -23.00
N GLY A 239 -25.36 57.83 -23.06
CA GLY A 239 -26.56 57.68 -23.87
C GLY A 239 -26.27 57.34 -25.33
N ALA A 240 -26.42 58.25 -26.28
CA ALA A 240 -26.32 57.91 -27.70
C ALA A 240 -25.58 58.98 -28.49
N GLY A 241 -24.31 58.72 -28.75
CA GLY A 241 -23.50 59.48 -29.68
C GLY A 241 -22.06 59.09 -29.49
N ALA A 242 -21.14 60.04 -29.72
CA ALA A 242 -19.74 59.88 -29.38
C ALA A 242 -19.45 60.76 -28.17
N ASP A 243 -19.46 60.15 -27.00
CA ASP A 243 -19.48 60.82 -25.71
C ASP A 243 -18.09 60.86 -25.08
N THR A 244 -17.81 61.89 -24.28
CA THR A 244 -16.58 62.01 -23.49
C THR A 244 -16.95 62.06 -22.02
N ILE A 245 -16.59 61.03 -21.28
CA ILE A 245 -16.95 60.84 -19.88
C ILE A 245 -15.68 60.81 -19.04
N VAL A 246 -15.66 61.59 -17.96
CA VAL A 246 -14.63 61.52 -16.91
C VAL A 246 -15.33 61.37 -15.57
N GLY A 247 -15.15 60.25 -14.87
CA GLY A 247 -15.74 60.01 -13.55
C GLY A 247 -15.20 61.01 -12.53
N GLY A 248 -13.93 60.85 -12.16
CA GLY A 248 -13.23 61.78 -11.29
C GLY A 248 -12.58 61.06 -10.12
N ALA A 249 -13.07 61.25 -8.90
CA ALA A 249 -12.53 60.56 -7.72
C ALA A 249 -13.66 59.89 -6.94
N GLY A 250 -13.50 58.62 -6.58
CA GLY A 250 -14.54 57.78 -6.00
C GLY A 250 -14.88 56.64 -6.94
N ASN A 251 -15.73 55.71 -6.51
CA ASN A 251 -16.04 54.51 -7.27
C ASN A 251 -17.21 54.79 -8.20
N ASP A 252 -16.92 55.09 -9.46
CA ASP A 252 -17.84 55.55 -10.47
C ASP A 252 -18.42 54.39 -11.30
N SER A 253 -19.64 54.58 -11.80
CA SER A 253 -20.29 53.69 -12.76
C SER A 253 -20.51 54.44 -14.07
N LEU A 254 -19.68 54.15 -15.06
CA LEU A 254 -19.60 54.89 -16.32
C LEU A 254 -20.07 54.03 -17.50
N ILE A 255 -21.09 54.49 -18.20
CA ILE A 255 -21.69 53.78 -19.33
C ILE A 255 -21.58 54.66 -20.57
N GLY A 256 -20.88 54.17 -21.62
CA GLY A 256 -20.74 54.88 -22.89
C GLY A 256 -22.10 55.07 -23.58
N GLY A 257 -22.92 54.02 -23.58
CA GLY A 257 -24.34 54.12 -23.90
C GLY A 257 -24.89 53.03 -24.83
N SER A 258 -25.93 53.37 -25.59
CA SER A 258 -26.74 52.45 -26.39
C SER A 258 -26.11 52.05 -27.73
N ALA A 259 -26.50 50.88 -28.24
CA ALA A 259 -25.91 50.27 -29.41
C ALA A 259 -25.83 51.15 -30.68
N GLY A 260 -24.61 51.45 -31.15
CA GLY A 260 -24.30 51.84 -32.52
C GLY A 260 -24.30 53.33 -32.87
N THR A 261 -24.01 54.25 -31.94
CA THR A 261 -24.14 55.71 -32.18
C THR A 261 -22.87 56.58 -32.11
N GLY A 262 -21.71 56.07 -31.71
CA GLY A 262 -20.46 56.84 -31.78
C GLY A 262 -19.31 56.13 -31.06
N ALA A 263 -18.15 56.75 -31.10
CA ALA A 263 -16.93 56.24 -30.46
C ALA A 263 -16.76 57.02 -29.16
N ASP A 264 -16.94 56.34 -28.03
CA ASP A 264 -16.96 56.94 -26.71
C ASP A 264 -15.54 56.98 -26.11
N GLU A 265 -15.25 58.01 -25.32
CA GLU A 265 -14.00 58.15 -24.55
C GLU A 265 -14.37 58.25 -23.07
N ILE A 266 -14.12 57.18 -22.33
CA ILE A 266 -14.49 57.01 -20.92
C ILE A 266 -13.21 56.91 -20.09
N SER A 267 -13.12 57.74 -19.05
CA SER A 267 -12.07 57.68 -18.04
C SER A 267 -12.70 57.58 -16.66
N GLY A 268 -12.34 56.57 -15.87
CA GLY A 268 -12.78 56.40 -14.47
C GLY A 268 -12.19 57.48 -13.59
N GLY A 269 -10.90 57.36 -13.25
CA GLY A 269 -10.19 58.38 -12.48
C GLY A 269 -9.42 57.81 -11.31
N GLU A 270 -9.68 58.28 -10.09
CA GLU A 270 -9.19 57.65 -8.84
C GLU A 270 -10.34 56.86 -8.21
N GLY A 271 -10.10 55.62 -7.74
CA GLY A 271 -11.11 54.76 -7.13
C GLY A 271 -11.46 53.55 -7.99
N ASP A 272 -12.02 52.50 -7.39
CA ASP A 272 -12.36 51.27 -8.12
C ASP A 272 -13.62 51.51 -8.97
N ASP A 273 -13.44 51.78 -10.26
CA ASP A 273 -14.48 52.20 -11.20
C ASP A 273 -15.05 51.03 -12.00
N THR A 274 -16.29 51.17 -12.47
CA THR A 274 -16.91 50.25 -13.43
C THR A 274 -17.21 50.96 -14.74
N LEU A 275 -16.54 50.54 -15.81
CA LEU A 275 -16.68 51.10 -17.15
C LEU A 275 -17.38 50.09 -18.06
N VAL A 276 -18.45 50.53 -18.72
CA VAL A 276 -19.22 49.71 -19.67
C VAL A 276 -19.10 50.32 -21.06
N ALA A 277 -18.49 49.57 -21.98
CA ALA A 277 -18.37 49.98 -23.38
C ALA A 277 -19.75 50.06 -24.06
N SER A 278 -19.87 50.94 -25.06
CA SER A 278 -21.05 50.93 -25.91
C SER A 278 -21.01 49.68 -26.79
N THR A 279 -22.18 49.19 -27.19
CA THR A 279 -22.22 48.10 -28.18
C THR A 279 -22.20 48.68 -29.60
N GLY A 280 -21.46 48.12 -30.55
CA GLY A 280 -21.52 48.59 -31.93
C GLY A 280 -20.28 48.41 -32.80
N ALA A 281 -20.23 49.21 -33.86
CA ALA A 281 -19.18 49.13 -34.90
C ALA A 281 -18.15 50.26 -34.81
N THR A 282 -18.24 51.08 -33.78
CA THR A 282 -17.38 52.21 -33.48
C THR A 282 -16.49 51.83 -32.32
N ALA A 283 -15.21 52.20 -32.40
CA ALA A 283 -14.22 51.84 -31.41
C ALA A 283 -14.24 52.84 -30.26
N ASP A 284 -14.46 52.37 -29.04
CA ASP A 284 -14.43 53.17 -27.84
C ASP A 284 -13.02 53.15 -27.21
N ILE A 285 -12.81 54.08 -26.29
CA ILE A 285 -11.63 54.18 -25.44
C ILE A 285 -12.12 54.11 -24.00
N LEU A 286 -11.79 53.03 -23.31
CA LEU A 286 -12.02 52.87 -21.87
C LEU A 286 -10.66 52.96 -21.17
N ASP A 287 -10.59 53.78 -20.13
CA ASP A 287 -9.40 54.02 -19.32
C ASP A 287 -9.84 54.02 -17.86
N GLY A 288 -9.58 52.93 -17.13
CA GLY A 288 -9.96 52.78 -15.72
C GLY A 288 -9.45 53.95 -14.89
N GLY A 289 -8.13 54.12 -14.85
CA GLY A 289 -7.48 55.24 -14.19
C GLY A 289 -6.42 54.74 -13.22
N ALA A 290 -6.69 54.88 -11.93
CA ALA A 290 -5.84 54.41 -10.85
C ALA A 290 -6.71 53.62 -9.89
N ASP A 291 -6.11 52.67 -9.17
CA ASP A 291 -6.83 51.68 -8.34
C ASP A 291 -7.46 50.58 -9.22
N ALA A 292 -8.22 49.65 -8.64
CA ALA A 292 -8.59 48.42 -9.35
C ALA A 292 -9.93 48.57 -10.07
N ASP A 293 -9.90 48.63 -11.40
CA ASP A 293 -11.05 48.94 -12.23
C ASP A 293 -11.64 47.72 -12.92
N LEU A 294 -12.94 47.80 -13.24
CA LEU A 294 -13.68 46.78 -13.98
C LEU A 294 -14.14 47.32 -15.34
N LEU A 295 -13.58 46.76 -16.41
CA LEU A 295 -13.96 47.06 -17.79
C LEU A 295 -14.87 45.94 -18.32
N LEU A 296 -16.14 46.26 -18.53
CA LEU A 296 -17.15 45.34 -19.06
C LEU A 296 -17.31 45.51 -20.57
N ILE A 297 -17.06 44.45 -21.34
CA ILE A 297 -17.23 44.42 -22.79
C ILE A 297 -18.16 43.28 -23.24
N SER A 298 -18.92 43.51 -24.30
CA SER A 298 -19.83 42.49 -24.89
C SER A 298 -19.74 42.36 -26.41
N ASP A 299 -18.95 43.23 -27.04
CA ASP A 299 -18.47 43.15 -28.41
C ASP A 299 -17.13 43.90 -28.54
N ILE A 300 -16.42 43.68 -29.66
CA ILE A 300 -15.19 44.41 -30.00
C ILE A 300 -15.42 45.14 -31.32
N ALA A 301 -15.18 46.44 -31.35
CA ALA A 301 -15.06 47.16 -32.61
C ALA A 301 -13.59 47.23 -33.07
N THR A 302 -13.38 47.39 -34.38
CA THR A 302 -12.03 47.53 -34.94
C THR A 302 -11.40 48.84 -34.48
N GLY A 303 -10.38 48.74 -33.61
CA GLY A 303 -9.66 49.86 -33.03
C GLY A 303 -10.00 50.16 -31.57
N GLU A 304 -10.78 49.30 -30.91
CA GLU A 304 -11.11 49.40 -29.48
C GLU A 304 -9.85 49.58 -28.63
N MET A 305 -9.88 50.45 -27.62
CA MET A 305 -8.77 50.68 -26.71
C MET A 305 -9.23 50.53 -25.26
N LEU A 306 -8.77 49.49 -24.59
CA LEU A 306 -9.09 49.20 -23.19
C LEU A 306 -7.84 49.42 -22.35
N LYS A 307 -7.95 50.12 -21.23
CA LYS A 307 -6.81 50.36 -20.33
C LYS A 307 -7.25 50.32 -18.89
N GLY A 308 -6.46 49.71 -18.03
CA GLY A 308 -6.62 49.86 -16.58
C GLY A 308 -6.08 51.18 -16.05
N GLY A 309 -5.07 51.78 -16.71
CA GLY A 309 -4.70 53.20 -16.53
C GLY A 309 -3.37 53.47 -15.82
N GLU A 310 -2.65 52.42 -15.43
CA GLU A 310 -1.32 52.49 -14.82
C GLU A 310 -0.29 53.28 -15.66
N THR A 311 0.18 54.43 -15.14
CA THR A 311 1.29 55.20 -15.74
C THR A 311 2.66 54.87 -15.15
N VAL A 312 2.72 54.06 -14.09
CA VAL A 312 3.95 53.71 -13.37
C VAL A 312 3.88 52.28 -12.83
N THR A 313 4.53 51.36 -13.54
CA THR A 313 4.84 49.93 -13.30
C THR A 313 5.24 49.48 -11.87
N THR A 314 4.60 49.99 -10.82
CA THR A 314 4.89 49.69 -9.40
C THR A 314 3.67 49.84 -8.49
N GLY A 315 2.50 50.20 -9.01
CA GLY A 315 1.21 49.84 -8.41
C GLY A 315 0.89 48.40 -8.79
N SER A 316 0.08 47.72 -7.98
CA SER A 316 -0.43 46.38 -8.24
C SER A 316 -1.92 46.48 -7.95
N ASP A 317 -2.57 47.42 -8.62
CA ASP A 317 -4.01 47.29 -8.87
C ASP A 317 -4.21 46.05 -9.77
N ASN A 318 -5.41 45.50 -9.69
CA ASN A 318 -5.77 44.27 -10.35
C ASN A 318 -6.95 44.60 -11.26
N ASP A 319 -6.63 45.29 -12.35
CA ASP A 319 -7.61 45.75 -13.32
C ASP A 319 -8.20 44.53 -14.02
N THR A 320 -9.53 44.49 -14.07
CA THR A 320 -10.28 43.37 -14.61
C THR A 320 -10.89 43.75 -15.95
N LEU A 321 -10.54 42.98 -16.99
CA LEU A 321 -11.24 42.99 -18.26
C LEU A 321 -12.20 41.80 -18.33
N ASP A 322 -13.51 42.09 -18.29
CA ASP A 322 -14.55 41.07 -18.35
C ASP A 322 -15.20 41.01 -19.74
N ALA A 323 -14.92 39.90 -20.43
CA ALA A 323 -15.46 39.55 -21.75
C ALA A 323 -16.59 38.50 -21.68
N SER A 324 -17.11 38.16 -20.50
CA SER A 324 -18.19 37.17 -20.34
C SER A 324 -19.50 37.59 -21.03
N GLY A 325 -19.64 38.86 -21.39
CA GLY A 325 -20.76 39.38 -22.18
C GLY A 325 -20.85 38.86 -23.62
N PHE A 326 -19.78 38.23 -24.14
CA PHE A 326 -19.74 37.67 -25.49
C PHE A 326 -20.51 36.35 -25.57
N THR A 327 -21.39 36.22 -26.57
CA THR A 327 -22.31 35.04 -26.68
C THR A 327 -22.23 34.28 -28.01
N ALA A 328 -21.35 34.68 -28.92
CA ALA A 328 -21.38 34.21 -30.30
C ALA A 328 -20.06 33.62 -30.82
N THR A 329 -18.93 34.04 -30.26
CA THR A 329 -17.56 33.69 -30.65
C THR A 329 -16.66 33.81 -29.44
N GLY A 330 -15.65 32.94 -29.35
CA GLY A 330 -14.56 33.15 -28.40
C GLY A 330 -13.68 34.34 -28.77
N ILE A 331 -12.83 34.70 -27.83
CA ILE A 331 -11.92 35.82 -27.85
C ILE A 331 -10.46 35.34 -27.93
N GLU A 332 -9.66 36.07 -28.68
CA GLU A 332 -8.20 35.85 -28.79
C GLU A 332 -7.47 37.02 -28.14
N PHE A 333 -6.67 36.75 -27.11
CA PHE A 333 -5.73 37.69 -26.50
C PHE A 333 -4.30 37.35 -26.91
N THR A 334 -3.53 38.35 -27.35
CA THR A 334 -2.10 38.20 -27.66
C THR A 334 -1.31 39.33 -27.05
N PHE A 335 -0.46 39.00 -26.08
CA PHE A 335 0.39 39.96 -25.40
C PHE A 335 1.58 40.36 -26.30
N ASN A 336 1.99 41.61 -26.20
CA ASN A 336 3.18 42.13 -26.87
C ASN A 336 4.12 42.91 -25.93
N ALA A 337 3.70 43.09 -24.69
CA ALA A 337 4.40 43.68 -23.56
C ALA A 337 3.76 43.12 -22.26
N ASP A 338 4.39 43.39 -21.12
CA ASP A 338 3.77 43.17 -19.81
C ASP A 338 2.44 43.95 -19.74
N GLU A 339 1.39 43.28 -19.26
CA GLU A 339 0.03 43.84 -19.07
C GLU A 339 -0.58 44.43 -20.34
N GLY A 340 -0.11 44.08 -21.55
CA GLY A 340 -0.53 44.78 -22.76
C GLY A 340 -0.43 43.99 -24.05
N GLY A 341 -1.42 44.20 -24.93
CA GLY A 341 -1.57 43.38 -26.11
C GLY A 341 -2.69 43.76 -27.06
N TYR A 342 -3.13 42.76 -27.80
CA TYR A 342 -4.24 42.81 -28.75
C TYR A 342 -5.33 41.84 -28.29
N LEU A 343 -6.58 42.23 -28.49
CA LEU A 343 -7.75 41.35 -28.33
C LEU A 343 -8.57 41.30 -29.62
N GLY A 344 -9.31 40.22 -29.88
CA GLY A 344 -10.19 40.11 -31.05
C GLY A 344 -11.20 38.98 -31.00
N ASP A 345 -12.29 39.11 -31.77
CA ASP A 345 -13.42 38.15 -31.87
C ASP A 345 -13.38 37.32 -33.18
N GLY A 346 -12.20 37.29 -33.84
CA GLY A 346 -11.99 36.71 -35.17
C GLY A 346 -12.46 37.59 -36.35
N THR A 347 -13.22 38.66 -36.12
CA THR A 347 -13.66 39.63 -37.14
C THR A 347 -13.09 41.03 -36.90
N ASN A 348 -13.14 41.47 -35.65
CA ASN A 348 -12.73 42.76 -35.14
C ASN A 348 -11.54 42.60 -34.19
N ASN A 349 -10.82 43.69 -33.97
CA ASN A 349 -9.65 43.70 -33.11
C ASN A 349 -9.45 45.04 -32.40
N GLY A 350 -8.94 45.00 -31.18
CA GLY A 350 -8.58 46.16 -30.37
C GLY A 350 -7.20 46.02 -29.72
N THR A 351 -6.95 46.84 -28.71
CA THR A 351 -5.76 46.79 -27.86
C THR A 351 -6.16 46.90 -26.40
N PHE A 352 -5.40 46.24 -25.52
CA PHE A 352 -5.48 46.42 -24.07
C PHE A 352 -4.11 46.80 -23.49
N SER A 353 -4.08 47.48 -22.33
CA SER A 353 -2.86 47.81 -21.58
C SER A 353 -3.10 48.10 -20.10
N GLY A 354 -2.23 47.64 -19.21
CA GLY A 354 -2.42 47.72 -17.75
C GLY A 354 -3.66 46.91 -17.35
N ILE A 355 -3.67 45.61 -17.64
CA ILE A 355 -4.75 44.69 -17.26
C ILE A 355 -4.09 43.39 -16.81
N GLU A 356 -4.43 42.95 -15.61
CA GLU A 356 -3.83 41.78 -14.96
C GLU A 356 -4.85 40.63 -14.86
N HIS A 357 -6.14 40.95 -14.72
CA HIS A 357 -7.21 39.95 -14.60
C HIS A 357 -8.12 39.95 -15.83
N PHE A 358 -8.29 38.77 -16.42
CA PHE A 358 -9.12 38.55 -17.60
C PHE A 358 -10.19 37.52 -17.29
N VAL A 359 -11.46 37.91 -17.45
CA VAL A 359 -12.59 36.97 -17.51
C VAL A 359 -12.92 36.78 -18.99
N LEU A 360 -12.79 35.55 -19.48
CA LEU A 360 -12.99 35.22 -20.89
C LEU A 360 -14.49 34.93 -21.16
N THR A 361 -14.80 34.12 -22.18
CA THR A 361 -16.16 33.90 -22.68
C THR A 361 -16.63 32.47 -22.42
N ASP A 362 -17.93 32.18 -22.58
CA ASP A 362 -18.44 30.78 -22.55
C ASP A 362 -18.14 30.02 -23.89
N GLN A 363 -17.06 30.35 -24.60
CA GLN A 363 -16.70 29.80 -25.90
C GLN A 363 -15.21 29.49 -25.97
N ASP A 364 -14.80 28.62 -26.91
CA ASP A 364 -13.37 28.32 -27.14
C ASP A 364 -12.52 29.59 -27.35
N ASP A 365 -11.68 29.90 -26.36
CA ASP A 365 -10.86 31.09 -26.24
C ASP A 365 -9.37 30.79 -26.44
N THR A 366 -8.58 31.82 -26.72
CA THR A 366 -7.14 31.68 -26.89
C THR A 366 -6.39 32.84 -26.27
N VAL A 367 -5.43 32.54 -25.40
CA VAL A 367 -4.55 33.51 -24.76
C VAL A 367 -3.09 33.12 -25.03
N ASP A 368 -2.32 34.05 -25.59
CA ASP A 368 -0.87 33.96 -25.68
C ASP A 368 -0.24 35.11 -24.90
N ALA A 369 0.07 34.86 -23.62
CA ALA A 369 0.77 35.77 -22.74
C ALA A 369 2.27 35.43 -22.59
N SER A 370 2.83 34.62 -23.50
CA SER A 370 4.23 34.12 -23.45
C SER A 370 5.34 35.17 -23.39
N VAL A 371 5.01 36.46 -23.56
CA VAL A 371 5.95 37.59 -23.47
C VAL A 371 5.78 38.42 -22.20
N SER A 372 4.74 38.15 -21.41
CA SER A 372 4.47 38.79 -20.12
C SER A 372 5.39 38.19 -19.05
N SER A 373 5.83 39.04 -18.14
CA SER A 373 6.65 38.67 -16.98
C SER A 373 6.07 39.15 -15.65
N VAL A 374 4.79 39.56 -15.68
CA VAL A 374 3.99 39.92 -14.52
C VAL A 374 3.03 38.78 -14.20
N ASP A 375 2.54 38.76 -12.97
CA ASP A 375 1.53 37.83 -12.49
C ASP A 375 0.18 38.18 -13.13
N LEU A 376 -0.44 37.23 -13.82
CA LEU A 376 -1.73 37.39 -14.50
C LEU A 376 -2.76 36.42 -13.96
N THR A 377 -4.03 36.81 -14.02
CA THR A 377 -5.17 35.96 -13.67
C THR A 377 -6.09 35.76 -14.87
N PHE A 378 -6.46 34.51 -15.16
CA PHE A 378 -7.38 34.15 -16.24
C PHE A 378 -8.51 33.26 -15.71
N ASP A 379 -9.76 33.69 -15.91
CA ASP A 379 -10.96 32.88 -15.70
C ASP A 379 -11.58 32.56 -17.07
N ALA A 380 -11.41 31.32 -17.56
CA ALA A 380 -11.76 30.96 -18.94
C ALA A 380 -13.23 30.55 -19.14
N LEU A 381 -13.93 30.15 -18.07
CA LEU A 381 -15.37 29.82 -18.03
C LEU A 381 -15.75 28.50 -18.73
N ASP A 382 -16.50 28.53 -19.83
CA ASP A 382 -16.89 27.34 -20.59
C ASP A 382 -16.18 27.41 -21.95
N GLY A 383 -15.67 26.33 -22.50
CA GLY A 383 -14.92 26.39 -23.76
C GLY A 383 -13.90 25.26 -23.87
N ASN A 384 -13.26 25.10 -25.01
CA ASN A 384 -12.01 24.34 -25.07
C ASN A 384 -10.91 25.35 -25.28
N ASP A 385 -10.35 25.82 -24.18
CA ASP A 385 -9.56 27.03 -24.13
C ASP A 385 -8.07 26.71 -24.28
N SER A 386 -7.32 27.66 -24.82
CA SER A 386 -5.88 27.52 -25.02
C SER A 386 -5.15 28.70 -24.41
N ILE A 387 -4.57 28.52 -23.23
CA ILE A 387 -3.95 29.59 -22.43
C ILE A 387 -2.46 29.30 -22.20
N VAL A 388 -1.64 30.31 -22.44
CA VAL A 388 -0.24 30.40 -22.00
C VAL A 388 -0.11 31.63 -21.13
N ALA A 389 0.16 31.47 -19.83
CA ALA A 389 -0.03 32.50 -18.81
C ALA A 389 1.13 33.51 -18.70
N GLY A 390 2.38 33.09 -18.89
CA GLY A 390 3.49 34.05 -18.97
C GLY A 390 4.76 33.56 -18.31
N THR A 391 5.52 34.48 -17.72
CA THR A 391 6.65 34.13 -16.85
C THR A 391 6.51 34.72 -15.43
N GLY A 392 5.29 35.11 -15.04
CA GLY A 392 4.95 35.58 -13.69
C GLY A 392 4.48 34.42 -12.82
N ASP A 393 4.10 34.70 -11.58
CA ASP A 393 3.42 33.70 -10.75
C ASP A 393 1.91 33.78 -11.08
N ASP A 394 1.47 33.04 -12.10
CA ASP A 394 0.17 33.22 -12.75
C ASP A 394 -0.95 32.35 -12.13
N SER A 395 -2.21 32.76 -12.29
CA SER A 395 -3.40 32.02 -11.86
C SER A 395 -4.33 31.76 -13.04
N VAL A 396 -4.63 30.50 -13.34
CA VAL A 396 -5.48 30.11 -14.48
C VAL A 396 -6.58 29.15 -14.03
N VAL A 397 -7.81 29.44 -14.40
CA VAL A 397 -8.97 28.54 -14.26
C VAL A 397 -9.54 28.26 -15.65
N GLY A 398 -9.44 27.01 -16.13
CA GLY A 398 -9.98 26.55 -17.41
C GLY A 398 -11.51 26.48 -17.41
N GLY A 399 -12.08 25.87 -16.38
CA GLY A 399 -13.53 25.84 -16.18
C GLY A 399 -14.17 24.60 -16.79
N THR A 400 -15.02 24.70 -17.82
CA THR A 400 -15.64 23.51 -18.44
C THR A 400 -15.25 23.34 -19.90
N GLY A 401 -14.98 22.10 -20.30
CA GLY A 401 -14.53 21.70 -21.62
C GLY A 401 -13.09 21.19 -21.57
N ASN A 402 -12.50 20.87 -22.72
CA ASN A 402 -11.19 20.24 -22.77
C ASN A 402 -10.11 21.29 -23.05
N ASP A 403 -9.45 21.74 -21.99
CA ASP A 403 -8.58 22.91 -22.01
C ASP A 403 -7.11 22.54 -22.26
N THR A 404 -6.33 23.51 -22.72
CA THR A 404 -4.88 23.42 -22.85
C THR A 404 -4.24 24.62 -22.15
N LEU A 405 -3.72 24.37 -20.97
CA LEU A 405 -3.26 25.40 -20.03
C LEU A 405 -1.74 25.25 -19.81
N ARG A 406 -1.01 26.37 -19.85
CA ARG A 406 0.44 26.41 -19.61
C ARG A 406 0.82 27.60 -18.74
N GLY A 407 1.45 27.34 -17.61
CA GLY A 407 1.94 28.38 -16.69
C GLY A 407 3.15 29.12 -17.26
N ALA A 408 4.14 28.33 -17.67
CA ALA A 408 5.40 28.68 -18.34
C ALA A 408 6.59 28.97 -17.43
N ALA A 409 6.69 30.07 -16.72
CA ALA A 409 7.74 30.17 -15.70
C ALA A 409 7.25 31.01 -14.53
N GLY A 410 7.71 30.73 -13.32
CA GLY A 410 7.08 31.29 -12.13
C GLY A 410 6.33 30.19 -11.40
N ASN A 411 5.83 30.50 -10.21
CA ASN A 411 5.11 29.53 -9.39
C ASN A 411 3.62 29.67 -9.67
N ASP A 412 3.14 28.90 -10.64
CA ASP A 412 1.81 29.04 -11.22
C ASP A 412 0.75 28.23 -10.47
N THR A 413 -0.49 28.72 -10.46
CA THR A 413 -1.67 27.96 -9.98
C THR A 413 -2.63 27.74 -11.14
N ILE A 414 -2.84 26.49 -11.53
CA ILE A 414 -3.65 26.12 -12.69
C ILE A 414 -4.71 25.08 -12.31
N GLU A 415 -5.97 25.38 -12.57
CA GLU A 415 -7.12 24.47 -12.42
C GLU A 415 -7.76 24.23 -13.79
N GLY A 416 -7.80 22.98 -14.25
CA GLY A 416 -8.45 22.56 -15.50
C GLY A 416 -9.96 22.68 -15.40
N GLY A 417 -10.54 22.00 -14.41
CA GLY A 417 -11.97 22.07 -14.10
C GLY A 417 -12.68 20.81 -14.55
N ALA A 418 -13.55 20.87 -15.56
CA ALA A 418 -14.32 19.72 -16.01
C ALA A 418 -14.15 19.48 -17.52
N GLY A 419 -13.65 18.31 -17.91
CA GLY A 419 -13.34 17.93 -19.28
C GLY A 419 -11.99 17.22 -19.31
N ASP A 420 -11.55 16.74 -20.47
CA ASP A 420 -10.22 16.10 -20.54
C ASP A 420 -9.16 17.17 -20.84
N ASP A 421 -8.43 17.60 -19.82
CA ASP A 421 -7.55 18.77 -19.84
C ASP A 421 -6.08 18.42 -20.07
N LEU A 422 -5.34 19.38 -20.65
CA LEU A 422 -3.89 19.32 -20.80
C LEU A 422 -3.24 20.49 -20.06
N ILE A 423 -2.59 20.20 -18.93
CA ILE A 423 -1.99 21.21 -18.05
C ILE A 423 -0.48 21.02 -18.00
N ALA A 424 0.29 22.09 -18.15
CA ALA A 424 1.74 22.08 -17.94
C ALA A 424 2.21 23.27 -17.10
N GLY A 425 2.82 23.01 -15.94
CA GLY A 425 3.43 24.02 -15.08
C GLY A 425 4.61 24.70 -15.76
N ASN A 426 5.58 23.89 -16.21
CA ASN A 426 6.86 24.29 -16.80
C ASN A 426 7.90 24.66 -15.73
N SER A 427 8.38 25.91 -15.62
CA SER A 427 9.49 26.22 -14.69
C SER A 427 9.04 26.97 -13.44
N GLY A 428 9.04 26.34 -12.28
CA GLY A 428 8.74 26.96 -10.98
C GLY A 428 8.05 25.95 -10.08
N ASP A 429 7.81 26.31 -8.83
CA ASP A 429 7.10 25.42 -7.91
C ASP A 429 5.59 25.61 -8.15
N ASP A 430 4.99 24.77 -8.98
CA ASP A 430 3.64 24.92 -9.52
C ASP A 430 2.56 24.16 -8.74
N SER A 431 1.31 24.60 -8.84
CA SER A 431 0.13 23.92 -8.30
C SER A 431 -0.88 23.63 -9.41
N LEU A 432 -0.95 22.38 -9.84
CA LEU A 432 -1.75 21.91 -10.96
C LEU A 432 -2.90 21.01 -10.48
N ILE A 433 -4.12 21.30 -10.90
CA ILE A 433 -5.33 20.54 -10.56
C ILE A 433 -6.09 20.24 -11.86
N GLY A 434 -6.31 18.97 -12.18
CA GLY A 434 -7.04 18.52 -13.37
C GLY A 434 -8.54 18.73 -13.20
N GLY A 435 -9.15 17.97 -12.28
CA GLY A 435 -10.55 18.13 -11.90
C GLY A 435 -11.39 16.91 -12.31
N ASP A 436 -12.53 17.12 -12.97
CA ASP A 436 -13.38 16.04 -13.50
C ASP A 436 -12.95 15.73 -14.94
N GLY A 437 -12.38 14.56 -15.26
CA GLY A 437 -11.89 14.31 -16.61
C GLY A 437 -10.82 13.23 -16.70
N SER A 438 -10.43 12.86 -17.92
CA SER A 438 -9.17 12.13 -18.11
C SER A 438 -8.06 13.12 -18.48
N ASP A 439 -7.34 13.59 -17.48
CA ASP A 439 -6.45 14.73 -17.60
C ASP A 439 -5.00 14.32 -17.89
N SER A 440 -4.23 15.26 -18.42
CA SER A 440 -2.79 15.11 -18.64
C SER A 440 -2.05 16.29 -18.02
N LEU A 441 -1.39 16.04 -16.90
CA LEU A 441 -0.73 17.06 -16.09
C LEU A 441 0.79 16.82 -16.06
N TYR A 442 1.55 17.90 -16.27
CA TYR A 442 3.02 17.88 -16.28
C TYR A 442 3.53 19.02 -15.39
N GLY A 443 4.15 18.69 -14.25
CA GLY A 443 4.83 19.64 -13.36
C GLY A 443 5.99 20.35 -14.08
N GLU A 444 6.94 19.55 -14.56
CA GLU A 444 8.17 19.93 -15.29
C GLU A 444 9.35 20.30 -14.36
N GLU A 445 9.85 21.55 -14.33
CA GLU A 445 10.99 21.94 -13.49
C GLU A 445 10.51 22.66 -12.22
N GLY A 446 10.69 22.10 -11.04
CA GLY A 446 10.34 22.75 -9.77
C GLY A 446 9.76 21.76 -8.78
N ALA A 447 9.51 22.16 -7.53
CA ALA A 447 8.85 21.27 -6.56
C ALA A 447 7.34 21.45 -6.64
N ASP A 448 6.69 20.58 -7.41
CA ASP A 448 5.31 20.76 -7.84
C ASP A 448 4.29 20.04 -6.96
N PHE A 449 3.09 20.60 -6.93
CA PHE A 449 1.88 19.93 -6.46
C PHE A 449 1.01 19.62 -7.66
N VAL A 450 0.76 18.34 -7.94
CA VAL A 450 -0.06 17.93 -9.09
C VAL A 450 -1.15 16.97 -8.65
N SER A 451 -2.41 17.26 -9.01
CA SER A 451 -3.57 16.44 -8.69
C SER A 451 -4.40 16.18 -9.94
N GLY A 452 -4.57 14.91 -10.33
CA GLY A 452 -5.44 14.48 -11.43
C GLY A 452 -6.90 14.79 -11.14
N GLY A 453 -7.50 14.10 -10.17
CA GLY A 453 -8.88 14.35 -9.75
C GLY A 453 -9.78 13.14 -9.98
N ASP A 454 -10.94 13.35 -10.59
CA ASP A 454 -11.91 12.29 -10.92
C ASP A 454 -11.74 11.89 -12.40
N GLY A 455 -11.25 10.69 -12.68
CA GLY A 455 -11.16 10.07 -14.01
C GLY A 455 -9.83 9.34 -14.21
N ASP A 456 -9.58 8.80 -15.40
CA ASP A 456 -8.33 8.05 -15.64
C ASP A 456 -7.24 9.06 -16.09
N ASP A 457 -6.34 9.43 -15.18
CA ASP A 457 -5.42 10.56 -15.35
C ASP A 457 -3.98 10.15 -15.72
N THR A 458 -3.24 11.09 -16.31
CA THR A 458 -1.79 11.00 -16.55
C THR A 458 -1.09 12.14 -15.82
N VAL A 459 -0.31 11.81 -14.79
CA VAL A 459 0.34 12.79 -13.90
C VAL A 459 1.87 12.59 -13.93
N GLU A 460 2.62 13.61 -14.37
CA GLU A 460 4.08 13.60 -14.38
C GLU A 460 4.66 14.75 -13.55
N GLY A 461 5.53 14.46 -12.57
CA GLY A 461 6.28 15.45 -11.78
C GLY A 461 7.43 16.07 -12.58
N ASN A 462 8.37 15.23 -13.02
CA ASN A 462 9.61 15.56 -13.76
C ASN A 462 10.82 15.91 -12.88
N GLU A 463 11.35 17.15 -12.94
CA GLU A 463 12.55 17.56 -12.19
C GLU A 463 12.12 18.31 -10.93
N GLY A 464 12.22 17.70 -9.75
CA GLY A 464 11.68 18.33 -8.55
C GLY A 464 11.51 17.38 -7.38
N ASN A 465 11.16 17.89 -6.20
CA ASN A 465 10.61 16.98 -5.17
C ASN A 465 9.11 17.20 -5.18
N ASP A 466 8.42 16.38 -5.95
CA ASP A 466 7.03 16.62 -6.30
C ASP A 466 6.08 15.90 -5.36
N THR A 467 4.85 16.40 -5.28
CA THR A 467 3.74 15.71 -4.62
C THR A 467 2.63 15.46 -5.63
N LEU A 468 2.43 14.20 -5.99
CA LEU A 468 1.54 13.77 -7.06
C LEU A 468 0.34 12.99 -6.48
N TYR A 469 -0.87 13.35 -6.91
CA TYR A 469 -2.11 12.64 -6.61
C TYR A 469 -2.79 12.23 -7.92
N GLY A 470 -3.07 10.94 -8.08
CA GLY A 470 -3.91 10.42 -9.19
C GLY A 470 -5.37 10.81 -8.93
N GLY A 471 -5.95 10.24 -7.88
CA GLY A 471 -7.30 10.60 -7.44
C GLY A 471 -8.24 9.40 -7.54
N ALA A 472 -9.33 9.53 -8.28
CA ALA A 472 -10.30 8.47 -8.48
C ALA A 472 -10.34 8.04 -9.94
N GLY A 473 -9.92 6.82 -10.25
CA GLY A 473 -9.80 6.33 -11.62
C GLY A 473 -8.59 5.43 -11.73
N ASN A 474 -8.26 4.98 -12.94
CA ASN A 474 -7.08 4.14 -13.14
C ASN A 474 -5.96 5.02 -13.68
N ASP A 475 -5.10 5.47 -12.78
CA ASP A 475 -4.17 6.55 -13.07
C ASP A 475 -2.80 6.03 -13.49
N TRP A 476 -2.13 6.80 -14.34
CA TRP A 476 -0.72 6.60 -14.66
C TRP A 476 0.09 7.77 -14.12
N MET A 477 1.04 7.49 -13.24
CA MET A 477 1.79 8.50 -12.52
C MET A 477 3.30 8.28 -12.63
N ARG A 478 4.05 9.38 -12.70
CA ARG A 478 5.51 9.33 -12.76
C ARG A 478 6.17 10.50 -12.03
N GLY A 479 6.97 10.20 -11.00
CA GLY A 479 7.82 11.17 -10.31
C GLY A 479 8.95 11.70 -11.20
N SER A 480 9.78 10.78 -11.69
CA SER A 480 10.92 10.95 -12.60
C SER A 480 12.28 11.21 -11.94
N TYR A 481 12.58 12.39 -11.42
CA TYR A 481 13.88 12.71 -10.83
C TYR A 481 13.70 13.35 -9.46
N GLU A 482 14.73 13.20 -8.60
CA GLU A 482 14.69 13.66 -7.22
C GLU A 482 13.65 12.89 -6.39
N ASN A 483 13.28 13.37 -5.20
CA ASN A 483 12.56 12.56 -4.22
C ASN A 483 11.08 12.95 -4.18
N ASP A 484 10.23 12.09 -4.74
CA ASP A 484 8.82 12.39 -4.96
C ASP A 484 7.90 11.70 -3.94
N ILE A 485 6.70 12.24 -3.78
CA ILE A 485 5.63 11.65 -2.99
C ILE A 485 4.44 11.36 -3.90
N LEU A 486 4.07 10.10 -4.04
CA LEU A 486 3.03 9.64 -4.96
C LEU A 486 1.84 9.01 -4.21
N TYR A 487 0.64 9.46 -4.53
CA TYR A 487 -0.64 8.89 -4.07
C TYR A 487 -1.47 8.46 -5.28
N GLY A 488 -1.67 7.15 -5.47
CA GLY A 488 -2.53 6.64 -6.56
C GLY A 488 -3.99 7.03 -6.33
N GLY A 489 -4.50 6.73 -5.13
CA GLY A 489 -5.87 7.03 -4.75
C GLY A 489 -6.74 5.79 -4.88
N ALA A 490 -7.87 5.89 -5.57
CA ALA A 490 -8.81 4.80 -5.72
C ALA A 490 -8.92 4.34 -7.17
N GLY A 491 -8.51 3.11 -7.46
CA GLY A 491 -8.69 2.50 -8.77
C GLY A 491 -7.69 1.38 -9.02
N ASP A 492 -7.24 1.21 -10.26
CA ASP A 492 -6.15 0.28 -10.57
C ASP A 492 -4.99 1.12 -11.14
N ASP A 493 -4.10 1.59 -10.27
CA ASP A 493 -3.13 2.64 -10.61
C ASP A 493 -1.74 2.09 -11.00
N TYR A 494 -0.98 2.87 -11.76
CA TYR A 494 0.43 2.62 -12.06
C TYR A 494 1.29 3.78 -11.59
N LEU A 495 2.10 3.56 -10.55
CA LEU A 495 2.93 4.58 -9.93
C LEU A 495 4.40 4.27 -10.24
N TRP A 496 5.08 5.21 -10.89
CA TRP A 496 6.51 5.10 -11.18
C TRP A 496 7.29 6.20 -10.43
N GLY A 497 8.16 5.81 -9.50
CA GLY A 497 9.03 6.75 -8.77
C GLY A 497 10.08 7.35 -9.68
N GLY A 498 11.06 6.56 -10.11
CA GLY A 498 12.11 7.00 -11.01
C GLY A 498 13.43 7.16 -10.27
N TRP A 499 14.10 8.29 -10.45
CA TRP A 499 15.43 8.51 -9.88
C TRP A 499 15.33 9.29 -8.58
N GLY A 500 15.58 8.66 -7.45
CA GLY A 500 15.65 9.35 -6.17
C GLY A 500 15.31 8.42 -5.05
N ASP A 501 14.98 8.99 -3.89
CA ASP A 501 14.39 8.24 -2.78
C ASP A 501 12.90 8.63 -2.70
N ASP A 502 12.04 7.85 -3.35
CA ASP A 502 10.62 8.14 -3.55
C ASP A 502 9.75 7.55 -2.43
N THR A 503 8.59 8.15 -2.18
CA THR A 503 7.63 7.67 -1.19
C THR A 503 6.26 7.45 -1.84
N PHE A 504 5.82 6.19 -1.87
CA PHE A 504 4.50 5.79 -2.37
C PHE A 504 3.55 5.63 -1.19
N ILE A 505 2.54 6.49 -1.09
CA ILE A 505 1.57 6.45 0.01
C ILE A 505 0.29 5.78 -0.47
N ILE A 506 -0.08 4.71 0.24
CA ILE A 506 -1.24 3.89 -0.08
C ILE A 506 -2.30 4.08 0.99
N GLU A 507 -3.52 4.38 0.56
CA GLU A 507 -4.68 4.59 1.43
C GLU A 507 -5.66 3.40 1.37
N ASN A 508 -6.70 3.40 2.21
CA ASN A 508 -7.71 2.34 2.15
C ASN A 508 -8.50 2.41 0.83
N GLY A 509 -8.78 1.24 0.23
CA GLY A 509 -9.53 1.17 -1.03
C GLY A 509 -8.68 1.47 -2.27
N PHE A 510 -7.36 1.29 -2.15
CA PHE A 510 -6.37 1.52 -3.20
C PHE A 510 -6.64 0.72 -4.49
N GLY A 511 -7.23 -0.47 -4.40
CA GLY A 511 -7.61 -1.28 -5.56
C GLY A 511 -6.46 -2.14 -6.08
N ASN A 512 -6.26 -2.28 -7.41
CA ASN A 512 -5.23 -3.17 -7.97
C ASN A 512 -4.03 -2.42 -8.56
N ASP A 513 -3.16 -1.95 -7.68
CA ASP A 513 -2.09 -1.04 -8.09
C ASP A 513 -0.78 -1.73 -8.44
N THR A 514 0.03 -1.03 -9.22
CA THR A 514 1.41 -1.38 -9.53
C THR A 514 2.32 -0.22 -9.12
N VAL A 515 3.27 -0.51 -8.25
CA VAL A 515 4.35 0.40 -7.85
C VAL A 515 5.65 -0.07 -8.50
N ASP A 516 6.30 0.84 -9.20
CA ASP A 516 7.60 0.63 -9.82
C ASP A 516 8.52 1.74 -9.31
N ALA A 517 9.45 1.42 -8.42
CA ALA A 517 10.35 2.43 -7.87
C ALA A 517 11.53 2.76 -8.82
N GLU A 518 11.66 2.10 -9.99
CA GLU A 518 12.88 1.98 -10.80
C GLU A 518 13.89 3.14 -10.79
N GLY A 519 15.10 2.85 -10.27
CA GLY A 519 16.31 3.65 -10.45
C GLY A 519 17.55 2.78 -10.66
N VAL A 520 18.03 2.62 -11.91
CA VAL A 520 19.26 1.85 -12.19
C VAL A 520 20.47 2.34 -11.36
N ALA A 521 20.78 1.61 -10.29
CA ALA A 521 21.91 1.77 -9.37
C ALA A 521 21.68 2.50 -8.04
N GLU A 522 20.44 2.80 -7.65
CA GLU A 522 20.15 3.06 -6.24
C GLU A 522 20.07 1.71 -5.49
N THR A 523 20.37 1.75 -4.19
CA THR A 523 20.45 0.52 -3.36
C THR A 523 19.80 0.74 -1.99
N ASN A 524 19.10 1.85 -1.82
CA ASN A 524 18.54 2.38 -0.59
C ASN A 524 17.79 3.69 -0.94
N GLY A 525 16.51 3.78 -0.63
CA GLY A 525 15.83 5.08 -0.62
C GLY A 525 14.32 4.98 -0.58
N ASP A 526 13.76 4.06 -1.37
CA ASP A 526 12.35 4.05 -1.71
C ASP A 526 11.48 3.45 -0.61
N VAL A 527 10.36 4.12 -0.37
CA VAL A 527 9.44 3.83 0.73
C VAL A 527 8.05 3.53 0.19
N LEU A 528 7.57 2.31 0.44
CA LEU A 528 6.15 1.99 0.33
C LEU A 528 5.47 2.24 1.69
N ASP A 529 4.74 3.34 1.80
CA ASP A 529 4.07 3.76 3.02
C ASP A 529 2.60 3.30 3.04
N LEU A 530 2.34 2.26 3.82
CA LEU A 530 1.01 1.69 4.08
C LEU A 530 0.43 2.20 5.40
N SER A 531 1.02 3.23 6.03
CA SER A 531 0.63 3.67 7.38
C SER A 531 -0.79 4.23 7.46
N ALA A 532 -1.34 4.68 6.32
CA ALA A 532 -2.72 5.13 6.19
C ALA A 532 -3.73 3.96 6.02
N VAL A 533 -3.26 2.75 5.75
CA VAL A 533 -4.10 1.56 5.63
C VAL A 533 -4.43 1.03 7.02
N THR A 534 -5.73 0.86 7.29
CA THR A 534 -6.22 0.41 8.61
C THR A 534 -6.70 -1.04 8.60
N ASP A 535 -6.87 -1.61 7.41
CA ASP A 535 -7.25 -3.00 7.24
C ASP A 535 -6.06 -3.94 7.47
N ASP A 536 -6.35 -5.21 7.78
CA ASP A 536 -5.34 -6.24 7.99
C ASP A 536 -4.66 -6.57 6.65
N LEU A 537 -3.34 -6.44 6.58
CA LEU A 537 -2.59 -6.67 5.34
C LEU A 537 -1.82 -8.00 5.35
N THR A 538 -1.76 -8.64 4.19
CA THR A 538 -0.74 -9.66 3.89
C THR A 538 0.28 -9.06 2.94
N ILE A 539 1.54 -9.01 3.36
CA ILE A 539 2.67 -8.54 2.56
C ILE A 539 3.49 -9.77 2.18
N ASP A 540 3.46 -10.12 0.90
CA ASP A 540 4.18 -11.26 0.33
C ASP A 540 5.55 -10.81 -0.20
N LEU A 541 6.60 -11.13 0.57
CA LEU A 541 8.01 -10.89 0.24
C LEU A 541 8.69 -12.18 -0.22
N SER A 542 7.95 -13.21 -0.63
CA SER A 542 8.52 -14.52 -1.02
C SER A 542 9.18 -14.54 -2.41
N ASN A 543 9.32 -13.39 -3.08
CA ASN A 543 9.95 -13.30 -4.39
C ASN A 543 11.47 -13.50 -4.26
N LEU A 544 12.09 -14.18 -5.24
CA LEU A 544 13.55 -14.43 -5.25
C LEU A 544 14.37 -13.20 -5.66
N HIS A 545 13.70 -12.16 -6.14
CA HIS A 545 14.31 -10.86 -6.37
C HIS A 545 14.05 -10.03 -5.12
N PRO A 546 15.11 -9.63 -4.38
CA PRO A 546 14.98 -8.66 -3.30
C PRO A 546 14.25 -7.42 -3.82
N GLU A 547 13.50 -6.73 -2.94
CA GLU A 547 12.77 -5.49 -3.26
C GLU A 547 11.51 -5.68 -4.15
N MET A 548 11.15 -6.91 -4.51
CA MET A 548 9.88 -7.23 -5.18
C MET A 548 8.88 -7.90 -4.24
N GLY A 549 7.62 -7.49 -4.29
CA GLY A 549 6.58 -8.14 -3.50
C GLY A 549 5.16 -7.78 -3.89
N ALA A 550 4.22 -8.18 -3.03
CA ALA A 550 2.82 -7.85 -3.17
C ALA A 550 2.17 -7.58 -1.82
N VAL A 551 1.19 -6.68 -1.80
CA VAL A 551 0.38 -6.35 -0.62
C VAL A 551 -1.08 -6.66 -0.95
N THR A 552 -1.83 -7.22 0.00
CA THR A 552 -3.28 -7.40 -0.15
C THR A 552 -4.03 -7.26 1.16
N ASP A 553 -5.18 -6.60 1.13
CA ASP A 553 -6.19 -6.55 2.21
C ASP A 553 -7.27 -7.65 2.06
N GLY A 554 -7.13 -8.53 1.06
CA GLY A 554 -8.09 -9.57 0.68
C GLY A 554 -9.12 -9.15 -0.38
N THR A 555 -9.20 -7.86 -0.71
CA THR A 555 -10.02 -7.27 -1.78
C THR A 555 -9.15 -6.58 -2.83
N SER A 556 -8.24 -5.73 -2.38
CA SER A 556 -7.28 -4.92 -3.15
C SER A 556 -5.93 -5.64 -3.22
N THR A 557 -5.17 -5.45 -4.31
CA THR A 557 -3.86 -6.05 -4.48
C THR A 557 -2.87 -5.08 -5.09
N LEU A 558 -1.81 -4.75 -4.38
CA LEU A 558 -0.70 -3.93 -4.89
C LEU A 558 0.48 -4.84 -5.18
N VAL A 559 1.13 -4.68 -6.33
CA VAL A 559 2.43 -5.28 -6.63
C VAL A 559 3.49 -4.20 -6.65
N PHE A 560 4.66 -4.47 -6.08
CA PHE A 560 5.75 -3.52 -6.06
C PHE A 560 7.06 -4.14 -6.55
N ASP A 561 7.90 -3.30 -7.16
CA ASP A 561 9.25 -3.59 -7.63
C ASP A 561 10.21 -2.49 -7.13
N GLU A 562 11.45 -2.88 -6.84
CA GLU A 562 12.55 -2.03 -6.36
C GLU A 562 12.26 -1.18 -5.09
N VAL A 563 11.41 -1.63 -4.15
CA VAL A 563 11.16 -0.93 -2.87
C VAL A 563 12.08 -1.43 -1.75
N GLU A 564 12.86 -0.55 -1.11
CA GLU A 564 13.72 -0.96 0.02
C GLU A 564 13.06 -0.93 1.40
N THR A 565 12.14 0.01 1.66
CA THR A 565 11.48 0.15 2.97
C THR A 565 9.97 0.08 2.84
N ILE A 566 9.34 -0.74 3.68
CA ILE A 566 7.88 -0.79 3.79
C ILE A 566 7.47 -0.29 5.17
N VAL A 567 6.56 0.68 5.22
CA VAL A 567 5.97 1.19 6.47
C VAL A 567 4.58 0.59 6.63
N LEU A 568 4.34 -0.14 7.71
CA LEU A 568 3.06 -0.78 7.98
C LEU A 568 2.07 0.16 8.68
N GLY A 569 0.78 -0.06 8.41
CA GLY A 569 -0.33 0.56 9.10
C GLY A 569 -0.78 -0.19 10.35
N SER A 570 -1.85 0.29 10.98
CA SER A 570 -2.32 -0.21 12.28
C SER A 570 -3.12 -1.52 12.24
N GLY A 571 -3.33 -2.10 11.05
CA GLY A 571 -3.96 -3.40 10.88
C GLY A 571 -3.12 -4.53 11.50
N ALA A 572 -3.71 -5.71 11.70
CA ALA A 572 -2.95 -6.89 12.10
C ALA A 572 -2.30 -7.50 10.85
N ASN A 573 -1.02 -7.20 10.63
CA ASN A 573 -0.33 -7.49 9.39
C ASN A 573 0.37 -8.84 9.42
N THR A 574 0.46 -9.51 8.27
CA THR A 574 1.23 -10.75 8.08
C THR A 574 2.30 -10.53 7.01
N LEU A 575 3.57 -10.65 7.39
CA LEU A 575 4.72 -10.65 6.47
C LEU A 575 5.05 -12.09 6.06
N LYS A 576 4.99 -12.42 4.78
CA LYS A 576 5.30 -13.75 4.27
C LYS A 576 6.69 -13.77 3.63
N LEU A 577 7.52 -14.70 4.10
CA LEU A 577 8.92 -14.83 3.71
C LEU A 577 9.17 -16.20 3.05
N ALA A 578 10.21 -16.29 2.22
CA ALA A 578 10.66 -17.56 1.66
C ALA A 578 12.17 -17.56 1.40
N ASP A 579 12.74 -18.77 1.26
CA ASP A 579 14.18 -18.92 1.02
C ASP A 579 14.67 -18.13 -0.19
N GLY A 580 15.63 -17.24 0.05
CA GLY A 580 16.28 -16.45 -0.98
C GLY A 580 15.53 -15.18 -1.38
N SER A 581 14.61 -14.69 -0.55
CA SER A 581 13.98 -13.37 -0.72
C SER A 581 14.92 -12.20 -0.49
N GLY A 582 16.00 -12.40 0.28
CA GLY A 582 17.01 -11.38 0.51
C GLY A 582 16.82 -10.62 1.82
N ALA A 583 17.09 -9.32 1.80
CA ALA A 583 17.08 -8.46 2.97
C ALA A 583 15.96 -7.43 2.86
N ASP A 584 15.02 -7.44 3.80
CA ASP A 584 13.85 -6.55 3.79
C ASP A 584 13.88 -5.62 5.00
N VAL A 585 13.46 -4.37 4.82
CA VAL A 585 13.33 -3.37 5.90
C VAL A 585 11.88 -3.01 6.12
N ILE A 586 11.38 -3.31 7.31
CA ILE A 586 10.00 -3.01 7.72
C ILE A 586 10.00 -2.00 8.87
N SER A 587 9.19 -0.96 8.72
CA SER A 587 8.85 -0.02 9.78
C SER A 587 7.38 -0.20 10.17
N GLY A 588 7.00 0.19 11.39
CA GLY A 588 5.62 0.08 11.84
C GLY A 588 5.15 -1.33 12.19
N PHE A 589 6.05 -2.33 12.20
CA PHE A 589 5.72 -3.67 12.67
C PHE A 589 5.38 -3.65 14.17
N ASP A 590 4.14 -3.98 14.51
CA ASP A 590 3.68 -4.09 15.88
C ASP A 590 4.24 -5.36 16.52
N GLY A 591 5.30 -5.18 17.30
CA GLY A 591 6.00 -6.25 18.00
C GLY A 591 5.14 -6.96 19.07
N PRO A 592 5.61 -8.11 19.56
CA PRO A 592 4.87 -8.89 20.54
C PRO A 592 4.73 -8.16 21.88
N ILE A 593 3.55 -8.19 22.47
CA ILE A 593 3.26 -7.59 23.78
C ILE A 593 3.65 -8.57 24.90
N ASP A 594 4.62 -8.19 25.75
CA ASP A 594 4.93 -8.92 26.99
C ASP A 594 3.77 -8.80 28.00
N ASN A 595 3.15 -9.94 28.33
CA ASN A 595 2.03 -10.01 29.27
C ASN A 595 2.48 -9.93 30.75
N GLY A 596 3.80 -9.90 31.00
CA GLY A 596 4.42 -9.78 32.31
C GLY A 596 4.47 -11.07 33.13
N ASP A 597 4.07 -12.19 32.53
CA ASP A 597 4.10 -13.54 33.11
C ASP A 597 5.03 -14.51 32.37
N GLY A 598 5.82 -13.99 31.43
CA GLY A 598 6.67 -14.79 30.53
C GLY A 598 5.98 -15.23 29.25
N THR A 599 4.71 -14.85 29.03
CA THR A 599 4.02 -15.04 27.75
C THR A 599 3.96 -13.75 26.93
N TYR A 600 3.85 -13.89 25.62
CA TYR A 600 3.74 -12.79 24.68
C TYR A 600 2.44 -12.90 23.86
N THR A 601 1.87 -11.77 23.46
CA THR A 601 0.73 -11.70 22.52
C THR A 601 1.20 -11.11 21.21
N GLY A 602 1.04 -11.85 20.10
CA GLY A 602 1.32 -11.36 18.75
C GLY A 602 0.36 -10.26 18.33
N GLN A 603 0.87 -9.25 17.62
CA GLN A 603 0.06 -8.22 16.99
C GLN A 603 0.19 -8.38 15.47
N ASP A 604 1.38 -8.11 14.94
CA ASP A 604 1.76 -8.52 13.59
C ASP A 604 2.40 -9.92 13.60
N GLN A 605 2.36 -10.60 12.45
CA GLN A 605 2.79 -11.98 12.28
C GLN A 605 3.79 -12.13 11.13
N LEU A 606 4.63 -13.15 11.24
CA LEU A 606 5.56 -13.63 10.22
C LEU A 606 5.06 -15.01 9.76
N ASP A 607 4.77 -15.15 8.47
CA ASP A 607 4.61 -16.45 7.82
C ASP A 607 5.98 -16.91 7.30
N VAL A 608 6.64 -17.73 8.10
CA VAL A 608 7.96 -18.33 7.80
C VAL A 608 7.84 -19.73 7.17
N SER A 609 6.65 -20.14 6.73
CA SER A 609 6.45 -21.49 6.17
C SER A 609 7.22 -21.76 4.88
N GLY A 610 7.68 -20.69 4.20
CA GLY A 610 8.54 -20.75 3.03
C GLY A 610 10.05 -20.75 3.33
N LEU A 611 10.45 -20.60 4.60
CA LEU A 611 11.86 -20.57 5.03
C LEU A 611 12.32 -21.94 5.54
N THR A 612 13.56 -22.30 5.19
CA THR A 612 14.21 -23.53 5.67
C THR A 612 15.53 -23.26 6.39
N ASP A 613 15.86 -24.15 7.32
CA ASP A 613 17.15 -24.15 8.02
C ASP A 613 18.30 -24.64 7.10
N ASP A 614 19.53 -24.64 7.62
CA ASP A 614 20.71 -25.13 6.89
C ASP A 614 20.61 -26.60 6.44
N TRP A 615 19.65 -27.35 6.98
CA TRP A 615 19.38 -28.77 6.70
C TRP A 615 18.17 -28.99 5.78
N GLY A 616 17.46 -27.92 5.41
CA GLY A 616 16.26 -27.96 4.57
C GLY A 616 14.96 -28.32 5.31
N LEU A 617 14.96 -28.24 6.65
CA LEU A 617 13.78 -28.35 7.50
C LEU A 617 13.11 -26.99 7.69
N PRO A 618 11.82 -26.90 8.06
CA PRO A 618 11.18 -25.62 8.34
C PRO A 618 11.89 -24.85 9.47
N VAL A 619 12.07 -23.53 9.30
CA VAL A 619 12.70 -22.67 10.32
C VAL A 619 11.91 -22.67 11.63
N SER A 620 12.61 -22.79 12.75
CA SER A 620 12.08 -22.67 14.11
C SER A 620 12.66 -21.47 14.89
N VAL A 621 12.18 -21.23 16.11
CA VAL A 621 12.69 -20.15 16.98
C VAL A 621 14.17 -20.31 17.34
N GLU A 622 14.72 -21.53 17.28
CA GLU A 622 16.13 -21.79 17.59
C GLU A 622 17.07 -21.41 16.44
N ASP A 623 16.52 -21.39 15.24
CA ASP A 623 17.23 -21.09 14.00
C ASP A 623 17.41 -19.58 13.76
N VAL A 624 16.55 -18.76 14.36
CA VAL A 624 16.54 -17.31 14.15
C VAL A 624 17.52 -16.62 15.09
N VAL A 625 18.53 -15.95 14.51
CA VAL A 625 19.47 -15.14 15.28
C VAL A 625 19.00 -13.69 15.27
N VAL A 626 18.61 -13.18 16.44
CA VAL A 626 18.27 -11.77 16.61
C VAL A 626 19.52 -10.95 16.96
N SER A 627 19.83 -9.98 16.11
CA SER A 627 20.88 -8.98 16.34
C SER A 627 20.30 -7.55 16.34
N ASP A 628 21.15 -6.54 16.54
CA ASP A 628 20.78 -5.13 16.43
C ASP A 628 21.66 -4.39 15.42
N THR A 629 21.12 -3.33 14.82
CA THR A 629 21.82 -2.53 13.78
C THR A 629 23.15 -1.94 14.24
N ASN A 630 23.36 -1.68 15.54
CA ASN A 630 24.63 -1.16 16.07
C ASN A 630 25.56 -2.25 16.65
N GLY A 631 25.09 -3.50 16.76
CA GLY A 631 25.81 -4.64 17.32
C GLY A 631 26.20 -4.51 18.80
N ASP A 632 25.53 -3.62 19.57
CA ASP A 632 25.82 -3.35 20.97
C ASP A 632 24.60 -3.48 21.90
N GLY A 633 23.49 -4.00 21.38
CA GLY A 633 22.20 -4.12 22.06
C GLY A 633 21.36 -2.82 22.02
N THR A 634 21.71 -1.87 21.15
CA THR A 634 20.95 -0.63 20.92
C THR A 634 20.68 -0.43 19.43
N GLY A 635 19.51 0.10 19.05
CA GLY A 635 19.09 0.18 17.65
C GLY A 635 18.01 -0.84 17.32
N ASP A 636 17.71 -0.95 16.03
CA ASP A 636 16.61 -1.74 15.48
C ASP A 636 16.96 -3.23 15.44
N ALA A 637 15.95 -4.08 15.64
CA ALA A 637 16.09 -5.53 15.63
C ALA A 637 16.32 -6.04 14.21
N ILE A 638 17.23 -7.00 14.07
CA ILE A 638 17.48 -7.71 12.82
C ILE A 638 17.27 -9.20 13.10
N LEU A 639 16.29 -9.81 12.44
CA LEU A 639 16.06 -11.25 12.45
C LEU A 639 16.88 -11.84 11.31
N ASN A 640 17.84 -12.69 11.64
CA ASN A 640 18.67 -13.39 10.65
C ASN A 640 18.21 -14.85 10.58
N PHE A 641 17.82 -15.29 9.38
CA PHE A 641 17.38 -16.66 9.11
C PHE A 641 18.54 -17.50 8.55
N PRO A 642 18.59 -18.83 8.78
CA PRO A 642 19.71 -19.67 8.34
C PRO A 642 19.95 -19.69 6.83
N SER A 643 18.87 -19.60 6.03
CA SER A 643 18.90 -19.52 4.56
C SER A 643 19.70 -18.31 4.03
N GLY A 644 19.98 -17.33 4.89
CA GLY A 644 20.70 -16.09 4.57
C GLY A 644 19.79 -14.87 4.40
N ASP A 645 18.47 -15.05 4.49
CA ASP A 645 17.48 -13.98 4.47
C ASP A 645 17.50 -13.19 5.78
N THR A 646 17.24 -11.87 5.71
CA THR A 646 17.25 -11.00 6.90
C THR A 646 16.09 -10.03 6.89
N LEU A 647 15.46 -9.84 8.05
CA LEU A 647 14.38 -8.88 8.24
C LEU A 647 14.79 -7.83 9.28
N VAL A 648 14.85 -6.56 8.88
CA VAL A 648 15.11 -5.43 9.78
C VAL A 648 13.77 -4.84 10.23
N LEU A 649 13.53 -4.81 11.55
CA LEU A 649 12.31 -4.27 12.15
C LEU A 649 12.61 -2.92 12.82
N THR A 650 12.42 -1.84 12.06
CA THR A 650 12.69 -0.48 12.52
C THR A 650 11.68 -0.07 13.60
N GLY A 651 12.18 0.45 14.73
CA GLY A 651 11.38 0.85 15.88
C GLY A 651 11.21 -0.24 16.96
N LEU A 652 11.58 -1.48 16.67
CA LEU A 652 11.66 -2.56 17.66
C LEU A 652 13.12 -2.80 18.05
N THR A 653 13.38 -2.91 19.35
CA THR A 653 14.72 -3.28 19.83
C THR A 653 14.92 -4.80 19.80
N ALA A 654 16.16 -5.27 19.59
CA ALA A 654 16.48 -6.70 19.65
C ALA A 654 15.96 -7.38 20.93
N ALA A 655 16.00 -6.70 22.08
CA ALA A 655 15.51 -7.24 23.35
C ALA A 655 14.00 -7.48 23.40
N GLN A 656 13.20 -6.79 22.57
CA GLN A 656 11.75 -7.00 22.50
C GLN A 656 11.39 -8.27 21.72
N VAL A 657 12.26 -8.71 20.82
CA VAL A 657 11.99 -9.83 19.89
C VAL A 657 13.01 -10.97 20.00
N SER A 658 13.95 -10.94 20.96
CA SER A 658 14.98 -11.97 21.11
C SER A 658 14.58 -13.18 21.96
N ALA A 659 13.46 -13.11 22.71
CA ALA A 659 13.01 -14.24 23.51
C ALA A 659 12.34 -15.28 22.61
N PRO A 660 12.59 -16.59 22.78
CA PRO A 660 11.93 -17.64 22.00
C PRO A 660 10.40 -17.52 22.01
N GLU A 661 9.81 -17.20 23.16
CA GLU A 661 8.36 -17.00 23.29
C GLU A 661 7.86 -15.75 22.56
N ALA A 662 8.71 -14.72 22.42
CA ALA A 662 8.40 -13.52 21.65
C ALA A 662 8.45 -13.80 20.13
N LEU A 663 9.47 -14.53 19.67
CA LEU A 663 9.56 -15.01 18.28
C LEU A 663 8.38 -15.93 17.93
N GLN A 664 7.97 -16.79 18.86
CA GLN A 664 6.81 -17.65 18.70
C GLN A 664 5.51 -16.85 18.60
N ALA A 665 5.34 -15.81 19.43
CA ALA A 665 4.20 -14.91 19.34
C ALA A 665 4.17 -14.10 18.03
N MET A 666 5.32 -13.92 17.37
CA MET A 666 5.43 -13.31 16.04
C MET A 666 5.20 -14.31 14.90
N GLY A 667 4.89 -15.59 15.16
CA GLY A 667 4.52 -16.57 14.13
C GLY A 667 5.62 -17.58 13.74
N ILE A 668 6.82 -17.50 14.35
CA ILE A 668 7.90 -18.48 14.12
C ILE A 668 7.64 -19.74 14.97
N PRO A 669 7.61 -20.97 14.40
CA PRO A 669 7.29 -22.17 15.17
C PRO A 669 8.41 -22.57 16.16
N ALA A 670 8.08 -23.27 17.24
CA ALA A 670 9.08 -23.84 18.16
C ALA A 670 9.78 -25.08 17.56
N PHE A 671 11.02 -25.37 17.96
CA PHE A 671 11.76 -26.60 17.62
C PHE A 671 11.07 -27.83 18.26
N ALA A 672 11.12 -29.00 17.62
CA ALA A 672 10.50 -30.23 18.10
C ALA A 672 11.51 -31.39 18.03
N GLY A 673 12.02 -31.82 19.20
CA GLY A 673 12.59 -33.14 19.48
C GLY A 673 14.06 -33.41 19.14
N ASP A 674 14.79 -34.09 20.02
CA ASP A 674 16.08 -34.74 19.73
C ASP A 674 15.93 -36.21 19.27
N TYR A 675 14.67 -36.65 19.14
CA TYR A 675 14.21 -37.97 18.72
C TYR A 675 14.49 -39.09 19.72
N VAL A 676 14.84 -38.74 20.97
CA VAL A 676 15.10 -39.71 22.03
C VAL A 676 14.22 -39.43 23.23
N VAL A 677 13.43 -40.42 23.66
CA VAL A 677 12.66 -40.30 24.89
C VAL A 677 13.58 -40.60 26.08
N GLU A 678 14.04 -39.55 26.76
CA GLU A 678 14.96 -39.62 27.89
C GLU A 678 14.23 -39.71 29.24
N GLY A 679 14.62 -40.73 30.00
CA GLY A 679 14.31 -40.92 31.41
C GLY A 679 15.20 -40.10 32.34
N THR A 680 14.86 -40.09 33.61
CA THR A 680 15.63 -39.42 34.66
C THR A 680 16.56 -40.39 35.39
N ALA A 681 17.13 -39.95 36.52
CA ALA A 681 17.96 -40.79 37.38
C ALA A 681 17.19 -41.35 38.59
N GLY A 682 15.85 -41.45 38.51
CA GLY A 682 15.03 -42.16 39.49
C GLY A 682 13.93 -42.97 38.80
N ASP A 683 13.19 -43.78 39.58
CA ASP A 683 12.16 -44.69 39.07
C ASP A 683 11.10 -43.97 38.21
N ASP A 684 11.18 -44.12 36.90
CA ASP A 684 10.32 -43.51 35.88
C ASP A 684 9.28 -44.49 35.34
N ILE A 685 8.18 -43.93 34.81
CA ILE A 685 7.17 -44.68 34.05
C ILE A 685 7.15 -44.06 32.66
N ILE A 686 7.82 -44.70 31.72
CA ILE A 686 7.97 -44.22 30.34
C ILE A 686 6.97 -44.99 29.47
N ASP A 687 5.86 -44.35 29.13
CA ASP A 687 4.83 -44.85 28.21
C ASP A 687 4.40 -43.71 27.28
N ALA A 688 3.45 -43.93 26.36
CA ALA A 688 2.90 -42.88 25.49
C ALA A 688 2.31 -41.65 26.23
N GLY A 689 2.22 -41.67 27.56
CA GLY A 689 1.86 -40.53 28.40
C GLY A 689 3.01 -39.89 29.16
N TYR A 690 4.25 -40.31 28.92
CA TYR A 690 5.46 -39.81 29.58
C TYR A 690 5.85 -38.44 29.06
N THR A 691 6.00 -37.46 29.96
CA THR A 691 6.35 -36.07 29.62
C THR A 691 7.60 -35.59 30.36
N GLY A 692 8.44 -36.54 30.79
CA GLY A 692 9.64 -36.26 31.57
C GLY A 692 10.86 -35.94 30.72
N ASP A 693 10.73 -36.09 29.40
CA ASP A 693 11.77 -35.84 28.43
C ASP A 693 12.17 -34.34 28.37
N PRO A 694 13.47 -33.99 28.41
CA PRO A 694 13.94 -32.61 28.37
C PRO A 694 13.71 -31.89 27.03
N ASP A 695 13.71 -32.63 25.93
CA ASP A 695 13.72 -32.12 24.55
C ASP A 695 12.35 -32.26 23.85
N GLY A 696 11.40 -32.91 24.54
CA GLY A 696 9.97 -32.94 24.24
C GLY A 696 9.50 -34.19 23.50
N ASP A 697 10.34 -35.20 23.35
CA ASP A 697 10.05 -36.42 22.61
C ASP A 697 9.13 -37.38 23.40
N HIS A 698 8.23 -38.06 22.69
CA HIS A 698 7.18 -38.91 23.23
C HIS A 698 7.09 -40.26 22.53
N VAL A 699 6.84 -41.30 23.32
CA VAL A 699 6.58 -42.65 22.79
C VAL A 699 5.28 -42.67 21.96
N ASP A 700 5.32 -43.27 20.77
CA ASP A 700 4.24 -43.41 19.78
C ASP A 700 3.61 -42.09 19.31
N ASP A 701 4.34 -40.95 19.31
CA ASP A 701 3.79 -39.65 18.87
C ASP A 701 4.20 -39.25 17.44
N GLY A 702 4.93 -40.12 16.73
CA GLY A 702 5.37 -39.89 15.36
C GLY A 702 6.43 -38.80 15.24
N ASP A 703 7.16 -38.55 16.33
CA ASP A 703 8.23 -37.58 16.44
C ASP A 703 9.61 -38.20 16.24
N ALA A 704 9.74 -39.51 16.01
CA ALA A 704 11.00 -40.13 15.59
C ALA A 704 11.58 -39.45 14.32
N ALA A 705 12.88 -39.62 14.07
CA ALA A 705 13.61 -38.92 12.99
C ALA A 705 13.03 -39.15 11.56
N ASP A 706 12.22 -40.18 11.35
CA ASP A 706 11.52 -40.45 10.09
C ASP A 706 9.98 -40.32 10.18
N PHE A 707 9.50 -39.72 11.27
CA PHE A 707 8.10 -39.52 11.65
C PHE A 707 7.29 -40.82 11.78
N SER A 708 7.98 -41.93 12.02
CA SER A 708 7.36 -43.20 12.38
C SER A 708 7.15 -43.28 13.89
N ASP A 709 6.48 -44.34 14.30
CA ASP A 709 6.34 -44.72 15.71
C ASP A 709 7.53 -45.62 16.14
N ASP A 710 8.64 -45.67 15.37
CA ASP A 710 9.86 -46.42 15.71
C ASP A 710 10.71 -45.61 16.72
N ASP A 711 10.48 -45.82 18.01
CA ASP A 711 11.01 -44.95 19.07
C ASP A 711 12.41 -45.33 19.55
N SER A 712 13.17 -44.34 20.03
CA SER A 712 14.44 -44.54 20.73
C SER A 712 14.30 -44.08 22.18
N ILE A 713 14.34 -45.02 23.13
CA ILE A 713 14.08 -44.73 24.55
C ILE A 713 15.36 -44.96 25.37
N GLU A 714 15.78 -43.96 26.15
CA GLU A 714 16.88 -44.05 27.13
C GLU A 714 16.38 -43.77 28.55
N ALA A 715 16.01 -44.78 29.32
CA ALA A 715 15.35 -44.60 30.62
C ALA A 715 16.26 -44.11 31.76
N GLY A 716 17.58 -44.28 31.63
CA GLY A 716 18.54 -43.69 32.57
C GLY A 716 18.87 -44.59 33.77
N ALA A 717 18.57 -44.16 34.99
CA ALA A 717 18.88 -44.95 36.18
C ALA A 717 17.69 -44.91 37.14
N GLY A 718 17.35 -46.03 37.77
CA GLY A 718 16.09 -46.14 38.49
C GLY A 718 15.54 -47.54 38.32
N ASN A 719 14.44 -47.85 38.99
CA ASN A 719 13.65 -49.02 38.63
C ASN A 719 12.52 -48.56 37.72
N ASP A 720 12.77 -48.57 36.42
CA ASP A 720 11.95 -47.91 35.42
C ASP A 720 10.91 -48.87 34.83
N SER A 721 9.76 -48.33 34.40
CA SER A 721 8.68 -49.09 33.77
C SER A 721 8.42 -48.51 32.39
N ILE A 722 8.92 -49.18 31.35
CA ILE A 722 8.94 -48.75 29.97
C ILE A 722 7.91 -49.54 29.14
N VAL A 723 7.14 -48.83 28.32
CA VAL A 723 6.23 -49.38 27.31
C VAL A 723 6.52 -48.65 26.01
N ALA A 724 7.16 -49.33 25.04
CA ALA A 724 7.66 -48.71 23.82
C ALA A 724 6.60 -48.60 22.71
N GLY A 725 5.62 -49.49 22.68
CA GLY A 725 4.41 -49.23 21.91
C GLY A 725 4.34 -49.95 20.57
N ALA A 726 4.12 -49.21 19.48
CA ALA A 726 3.90 -49.78 18.16
C ALA A 726 4.92 -49.23 17.17
N GLY A 727 5.92 -50.00 16.80
CA GLY A 727 7.04 -49.51 16.01
C GLY A 727 8.17 -50.52 16.09
N ASN A 728 9.26 -50.30 15.37
CA ASN A 728 10.49 -51.06 15.60
C ASN A 728 11.35 -50.28 16.59
N ASP A 729 11.10 -50.52 17.88
CA ASP A 729 11.60 -49.65 18.93
C ASP A 729 13.00 -50.06 19.39
N THR A 730 13.80 -49.10 19.82
CA THR A 730 15.07 -49.35 20.50
C THR A 730 14.96 -48.85 21.94
N VAL A 731 15.00 -49.77 22.90
CA VAL A 731 14.86 -49.44 24.32
C VAL A 731 16.11 -49.75 25.09
N ASN A 732 16.62 -48.76 25.80
CA ASN A 732 17.68 -48.90 26.79
C ASN A 732 17.15 -48.59 28.19
N ALA A 733 17.00 -49.64 29.01
CA ALA A 733 16.43 -49.53 30.34
C ALA A 733 17.38 -48.92 31.39
N GLY A 734 18.70 -49.06 31.20
CA GLY A 734 19.68 -48.37 32.04
C GLY A 734 20.12 -49.11 33.32
N GLU A 735 20.30 -48.39 34.44
CA GLU A 735 20.72 -48.98 35.72
C GLU A 735 19.54 -49.15 36.69
N GLY A 736 19.22 -50.38 37.11
CA GLY A 736 18.27 -50.68 38.19
C GLY A 736 17.43 -51.92 37.89
N ASP A 737 16.37 -52.20 38.65
CA ASP A 737 15.51 -53.36 38.35
C ASP A 737 14.31 -52.90 37.50
N ASP A 738 14.43 -53.01 36.17
CA ASP A 738 13.52 -52.38 35.21
C ASP A 738 12.42 -53.33 34.70
N THR A 739 11.35 -52.76 34.15
CA THR A 739 10.30 -53.49 33.43
C THR A 739 10.13 -52.88 32.04
N VAL A 740 10.40 -53.65 31.00
CA VAL A 740 10.33 -53.21 29.59
C VAL A 740 9.31 -54.04 28.83
N LEU A 741 8.40 -53.37 28.13
CA LEU A 741 7.50 -53.95 27.14
C LEU A 741 7.81 -53.30 25.79
N GLY A 742 8.27 -54.08 24.80
CA GLY A 742 8.52 -53.62 23.42
C GLY A 742 7.20 -53.24 22.76
N GLY A 743 6.43 -54.22 22.31
CA GLY A 743 5.06 -54.01 21.86
C GLY A 743 4.82 -54.62 20.48
N ASP A 744 4.38 -53.85 19.49
CA ASP A 744 4.14 -54.36 18.13
C ASP A 744 5.26 -53.89 17.17
N GLY A 745 6.15 -54.77 16.73
CA GLY A 745 7.16 -54.48 15.69
C GLY A 745 8.43 -55.30 15.86
N TYR A 746 9.56 -54.85 15.31
CA TYR A 746 10.84 -55.56 15.45
C TYR A 746 11.75 -54.79 16.42
N ASP A 747 11.66 -55.11 17.70
CA ASP A 747 12.24 -54.27 18.75
C ASP A 747 13.66 -54.71 19.13
N ASP A 748 14.50 -53.77 19.56
CA ASP A 748 15.83 -54.02 20.12
C ASP A 748 15.89 -53.55 21.59
N LEU A 749 15.78 -54.50 22.52
CA LEU A 749 15.55 -54.24 23.94
C LEU A 749 16.77 -54.58 24.81
N TYR A 750 17.25 -53.60 25.57
CA TYR A 750 18.43 -53.70 26.45
C TYR A 750 18.05 -53.47 27.91
N GLY A 751 18.14 -54.51 28.75
CA GLY A 751 17.91 -54.40 30.20
C GLY A 751 19.10 -53.83 30.99
N LEU A 752 20.32 -54.05 30.50
CA LEU A 752 21.57 -53.58 31.12
C LEU A 752 21.80 -54.05 32.59
N GLU A 753 22.01 -53.13 33.54
CA GLU A 753 22.46 -53.48 34.91
C GLU A 753 21.26 -53.59 35.85
N GLY A 754 20.75 -54.81 36.05
CA GLY A 754 19.53 -54.97 36.81
C GLY A 754 19.14 -56.40 37.10
N ALA A 755 18.02 -56.58 37.78
CA ALA A 755 17.20 -57.77 37.63
C ALA A 755 15.93 -57.41 36.85
N ASP A 756 16.07 -57.33 35.54
CA ASP A 756 15.08 -56.71 34.67
C ASP A 756 13.98 -57.67 34.21
N SER A 757 12.83 -57.14 33.85
CA SER A 757 11.69 -57.88 33.29
C SER A 757 11.40 -57.34 31.90
N ILE A 758 11.87 -58.04 30.86
CA ILE A 758 11.75 -57.62 29.45
C ILE A 758 10.76 -58.54 28.73
N ASP A 759 9.83 -57.95 27.98
CA ASP A 759 8.88 -58.64 27.10
C ASP A 759 8.96 -57.99 25.71
N GLY A 760 9.32 -58.77 24.67
CA GLY A 760 9.47 -58.28 23.29
C GLY A 760 8.13 -57.84 22.72
N GLY A 761 7.14 -58.74 22.74
CA GLY A 761 5.78 -58.41 22.29
C GLY A 761 5.41 -59.19 21.04
N THR A 762 5.10 -58.51 19.94
CA THR A 762 4.77 -59.14 18.65
C THR A 762 5.71 -58.66 17.55
N GLY A 763 6.24 -59.59 16.75
CA GLY A 763 7.27 -59.36 15.74
C GLY A 763 8.58 -60.05 16.10
N ASP A 764 9.61 -59.98 15.24
CA ASP A 764 10.86 -60.75 15.46
C ASP A 764 11.87 -59.91 16.26
N ASP A 765 11.81 -59.99 17.57
CA ASP A 765 12.51 -59.07 18.47
C ASP A 765 13.95 -59.49 18.76
N THR A 766 14.78 -58.53 19.14
CA THR A 766 16.14 -58.73 19.62
C THR A 766 16.25 -58.32 21.08
N ILE A 767 16.58 -59.27 21.96
CA ILE A 767 16.62 -59.01 23.40
C ILE A 767 18.01 -59.27 23.97
N HIS A 768 18.53 -58.24 24.63
CA HIS A 768 19.82 -58.19 25.32
C HIS A 768 19.63 -58.24 26.84
N ALA A 769 19.48 -59.46 27.36
CA ALA A 769 19.23 -59.71 28.79
C ALA A 769 20.52 -59.98 29.58
N GLY A 770 20.62 -59.35 30.75
CA GLY A 770 21.69 -59.38 31.74
C GLY A 770 21.44 -60.31 32.93
N SER A 771 21.98 -59.91 34.09
CA SER A 771 22.24 -60.84 35.21
C SER A 771 21.13 -60.81 36.26
N GLY A 772 20.16 -61.70 36.12
CA GLY A 772 19.03 -61.79 37.07
C GLY A 772 17.70 -61.52 36.40
N ASP A 773 17.76 -61.14 35.12
CA ASP A 773 16.64 -60.74 34.31
C ASP A 773 15.74 -61.93 33.97
N THR A 774 14.52 -61.57 33.60
CA THR A 774 13.56 -62.43 32.92
C THR A 774 13.23 -61.77 31.60
N ALA A 775 13.58 -62.43 30.49
CA ALA A 775 13.28 -61.97 29.14
C ALA A 775 12.29 -62.93 28.48
N VAL A 776 11.24 -62.38 27.88
CA VAL A 776 10.23 -63.08 27.08
C VAL A 776 10.26 -62.50 25.67
N GLY A 777 10.27 -63.33 24.64
CA GLY A 777 10.26 -62.89 23.24
C GLY A 777 8.87 -62.47 22.81
N GLY A 778 7.92 -63.41 22.87
CA GLY A 778 6.51 -63.14 22.58
C GLY A 778 6.02 -63.86 21.33
N ASP A 779 5.38 -63.14 20.42
CA ASP A 779 4.87 -63.66 19.15
C ASP A 779 5.85 -63.31 17.99
N GLY A 780 6.70 -64.22 17.53
CA GLY A 780 7.68 -63.91 16.49
C GLY A 780 8.77 -64.97 16.32
N ASP A 781 9.77 -64.71 15.48
CA ASP A 781 11.04 -65.47 15.48
C ASP A 781 12.13 -64.67 16.23
N ASP A 782 12.12 -64.72 17.57
CA ASP A 782 12.90 -63.83 18.44
C ASP A 782 14.36 -64.25 18.59
N THR A 783 15.23 -63.28 18.87
CA THR A 783 16.66 -63.49 19.07
C THR A 783 17.14 -62.99 20.42
N PHE A 784 17.70 -63.90 21.22
CA PHE A 784 18.29 -63.57 22.51
C PHE A 784 19.81 -63.62 22.47
N PHE A 785 20.46 -62.55 22.94
CA PHE A 785 21.91 -62.48 23.08
C PHE A 785 22.34 -62.63 24.53
N VAL A 786 23.16 -63.65 24.81
CA VAL A 786 23.66 -63.94 26.16
C VAL A 786 25.13 -64.32 26.19
N SER A 787 25.86 -63.84 27.20
CA SER A 787 27.25 -64.21 27.43
C SER A 787 27.58 -64.46 28.90
N ALA A 788 28.80 -64.98 29.15
CA ALA A 788 29.28 -65.24 30.51
C ALA A 788 29.48 -63.98 31.36
N SER A 789 29.78 -62.82 30.74
CA SER A 789 29.91 -61.55 31.46
C SER A 789 28.57 -61.02 31.95
N ASP A 790 27.50 -61.44 31.29
CA ASP A 790 26.15 -60.89 31.47
C ASP A 790 25.39 -61.68 32.55
N VAL A 791 26.00 -62.72 33.13
CA VAL A 791 25.41 -63.54 34.20
C VAL A 791 26.38 -63.55 35.39
N ASN A 792 26.30 -62.56 36.29
CA ASN A 792 27.19 -62.38 37.45
C ASN A 792 26.71 -63.18 38.69
N GLY A 793 26.20 -64.39 38.45
CA GLY A 793 25.80 -65.35 39.50
C GLY A 793 24.33 -65.30 39.96
N ALA A 794 23.50 -64.40 39.42
CA ALA A 794 22.04 -64.47 39.51
C ALA A 794 21.48 -65.31 38.34
N PRO A 795 20.39 -66.08 38.54
CA PRO A 795 19.80 -66.88 37.46
C PRO A 795 19.06 -65.99 36.46
N LEU A 796 19.45 -66.07 35.19
CA LEU A 796 18.75 -65.48 34.05
C LEU A 796 17.71 -66.47 33.51
N THR A 797 16.53 -65.97 33.16
CA THR A 797 15.46 -66.77 32.53
C THR A 797 15.09 -66.18 31.17
N ILE A 798 15.09 -67.02 30.14
CA ILE A 798 14.64 -66.67 28.79
C ILE A 798 13.47 -67.57 28.40
N VAL A 799 12.43 -66.97 27.84
CA VAL A 799 11.33 -67.67 27.19
C VAL A 799 11.21 -67.08 25.80
N GLY A 800 11.27 -67.88 24.74
CA GLY A 800 11.08 -67.35 23.39
C GLY A 800 9.61 -67.02 23.16
N GLY A 801 8.84 -68.02 22.79
CA GLY A 801 7.43 -67.86 22.44
C GLY A 801 6.95 -69.11 21.73
N GLU A 802 5.65 -69.18 21.39
CA GLU A 802 5.11 -70.33 20.63
C GLU A 802 4.14 -69.88 19.51
N ALA A 803 3.99 -68.57 19.32
CA ALA A 803 3.02 -67.94 18.44
C ALA A 803 3.74 -67.02 17.45
N GLY A 804 3.16 -66.81 16.26
CA GLY A 804 3.80 -66.00 15.21
C GLY A 804 4.95 -66.66 14.44
N GLU A 805 5.60 -67.69 14.99
CA GLU A 805 6.83 -68.30 14.43
C GLU A 805 6.76 -68.84 12.99
N THR A 806 7.87 -68.66 12.26
CA THR A 806 8.15 -69.33 10.99
C THR A 806 9.37 -70.25 11.05
N THR A 807 10.41 -69.83 11.77
CA THR A 807 11.72 -70.49 11.89
C THR A 807 12.01 -70.90 13.34
N GLY A 808 11.34 -70.27 14.31
CA GLY A 808 11.48 -70.47 15.74
C GLY A 808 12.61 -69.64 16.37
N ASP A 809 12.52 -69.44 17.67
CA ASP A 809 13.33 -68.54 18.45
C ASP A 809 14.79 -69.01 18.56
N THR A 810 15.69 -68.03 18.62
CA THR A 810 17.13 -68.25 18.54
C THR A 810 17.84 -67.75 19.79
N LEU A 811 18.48 -68.67 20.52
CA LEU A 811 19.37 -68.33 21.63
C LEU A 811 20.83 -68.30 21.17
N LYS A 812 21.41 -67.09 21.10
CA LYS A 812 22.80 -66.86 20.71
C LYS A 812 23.71 -66.80 21.94
N ILE A 813 24.52 -67.85 22.12
CA ILE A 813 25.40 -68.01 23.29
C ILE A 813 26.84 -67.63 22.95
N ALA A 814 27.36 -66.59 23.60
CA ALA A 814 28.77 -66.23 23.55
C ALA A 814 29.57 -66.89 24.69
N GLY A 815 30.76 -67.40 24.37
CA GLY A 815 31.70 -67.99 25.33
C GLY A 815 31.61 -69.52 25.47
N SER A 816 32.52 -70.10 26.27
CA SER A 816 32.57 -71.56 26.49
C SER A 816 31.52 -72.01 27.50
N ALA A 817 30.33 -72.36 27.04
CA ALA A 817 29.25 -72.91 27.86
C ALA A 817 29.01 -74.41 27.61
N THR A 818 28.33 -75.05 28.56
CA THR A 818 27.72 -76.38 28.40
C THR A 818 26.22 -76.20 28.35
N ILE A 819 25.59 -76.63 27.26
CA ILE A 819 24.14 -76.58 27.09
C ILE A 819 23.58 -77.94 27.50
N SER A 820 22.66 -77.95 28.45
CA SER A 820 21.96 -79.15 28.90
C SER A 820 20.47 -78.99 28.62
N MET A 821 19.98 -79.73 27.63
CA MET A 821 18.56 -79.72 27.31
C MET A 821 17.75 -80.47 28.38
N THR A 822 16.66 -79.85 28.83
CA THR A 822 15.68 -80.41 29.78
C THR A 822 14.35 -80.73 29.08
N GLY A 823 14.12 -80.18 27.88
CA GLY A 823 12.99 -80.39 26.97
C GLY A 823 13.43 -80.47 25.49
N ALA A 824 12.49 -80.39 24.55
CA ALA A 824 12.78 -80.32 23.11
C ALA A 824 13.30 -78.93 22.73
N GLU A 825 12.60 -77.89 23.19
CA GLU A 825 12.98 -76.48 23.06
C GLU A 825 13.28 -75.84 24.44
N SER A 826 13.79 -76.61 25.41
CA SER A 826 14.11 -76.06 26.75
C SER A 826 15.37 -76.66 27.32
N GLY A 827 16.09 -75.86 28.09
CA GLY A 827 17.36 -76.29 28.66
C GLY A 827 17.96 -75.29 29.62
N THR A 828 19.18 -75.61 30.04
CA THR A 828 20.01 -74.73 30.85
C THR A 828 21.36 -74.56 30.15
N VAL A 829 21.82 -73.32 30.05
CA VAL A 829 23.20 -73.01 29.64
C VAL A 829 24.01 -72.79 30.90
N THR A 830 25.13 -73.51 31.03
CA THR A 830 26.05 -73.39 32.17
C THR A 830 27.43 -72.99 31.67
N TRP A 831 27.88 -71.79 32.00
CA TRP A 831 29.24 -71.33 31.70
C TRP A 831 30.25 -71.86 32.73
N LYS A 832 31.54 -71.73 32.42
CA LYS A 832 32.63 -72.34 33.23
C LYS A 832 32.87 -71.69 34.59
N ASP A 833 32.43 -70.45 34.76
CA ASP A 833 32.41 -69.70 36.03
C ASP A 833 31.31 -70.19 36.99
N GLY A 834 30.35 -70.98 36.49
CA GLY A 834 29.23 -71.51 37.26
C GLY A 834 27.93 -70.74 37.07
N SER A 835 27.92 -69.71 36.22
CA SER A 835 26.71 -68.97 35.86
C SER A 835 25.74 -69.83 35.05
N VAL A 836 24.44 -69.69 35.35
CA VAL A 836 23.38 -70.53 34.79
C VAL A 836 22.28 -69.65 34.20
N LEU A 837 21.98 -69.89 32.93
CA LEU A 837 20.78 -69.42 32.24
C LEU A 837 19.82 -70.60 32.10
N THR A 838 18.53 -70.38 32.34
CA THR A 838 17.46 -71.32 31.96
C THR A 838 16.71 -70.75 30.78
N PHE A 839 16.46 -71.57 29.76
CA PHE A 839 15.65 -71.20 28.63
C PHE A 839 14.54 -72.23 28.36
N SER A 840 13.46 -71.77 27.78
CA SER A 840 12.36 -72.57 27.25
C SER A 840 11.79 -71.92 26.01
N GLU A 841 11.16 -72.72 25.15
CA GLU A 841 10.54 -72.25 23.90
C GLU A 841 11.62 -71.59 23.02
N ILE A 842 12.70 -72.33 22.74
CA ILE A 842 13.83 -71.93 21.87
C ILE A 842 14.19 -73.09 20.93
N GLU A 843 14.02 -72.87 19.62
CA GLU A 843 14.15 -73.87 18.56
C GLU A 843 15.57 -73.93 17.99
N ASN A 844 16.33 -72.82 18.04
CA ASN A 844 17.59 -72.65 17.30
C ASN A 844 18.82 -72.27 18.16
N ILE A 845 19.95 -73.02 17.99
CA ILE A 845 21.28 -72.77 18.60
C ILE A 845 22.43 -73.18 17.60
N ASN A 846 23.38 -72.31 17.20
CA ASN A 846 24.25 -72.49 15.98
C ASN A 846 25.82 -72.64 16.13
N TYR A 847 26.55 -73.55 15.38
CA TYR A 847 28.07 -73.66 15.18
C TYR A 847 28.70 -74.70 14.10
N VAL A 848 29.42 -74.36 12.95
CA VAL A 848 30.26 -75.28 12.00
C VAL A 848 31.35 -74.61 11.06
N PRO A 849 32.49 -75.26 10.62
CA PRO A 849 33.52 -74.78 9.62
C PRO A 849 33.39 -75.20 8.11
N CYS A 850 33.75 -74.33 7.12
CA CYS A 850 33.66 -74.50 5.63
C CYS A 850 34.64 -73.64 4.72
N PHE A 851 34.74 -73.89 3.39
CA PHE A 851 35.46 -73.09 2.34
C PHE A 851 34.52 -72.15 1.55
N THR A 852 35.00 -71.12 0.83
CA THR A 852 34.15 -70.29 -0.07
C THR A 852 34.42 -70.52 -1.58
N PRO A 853 33.48 -70.14 -2.48
CA PRO A 853 33.59 -70.41 -3.92
C PRO A 853 34.75 -69.63 -4.55
N GLY A 854 35.37 -70.21 -5.58
CA GLY A 854 36.53 -69.66 -6.28
C GLY A 854 37.89 -70.14 -5.74
N THR A 855 37.92 -70.75 -4.55
CA THR A 855 39.13 -71.35 -3.96
C THR A 855 39.64 -72.50 -4.84
N ARG A 856 40.86 -72.41 -5.34
CA ARG A 856 41.46 -73.43 -6.23
C ARG A 856 42.19 -74.51 -5.47
N LEU A 857 41.85 -75.75 -5.81
CA LEU A 857 42.39 -76.97 -5.24
C LEU A 857 43.22 -77.74 -6.27
N LYS A 858 44.36 -78.29 -5.84
CA LYS A 858 45.28 -78.99 -6.75
C LYS A 858 44.82 -80.42 -7.03
N THR A 859 44.50 -80.71 -8.29
CA THR A 859 44.03 -82.04 -8.74
C THR A 859 44.97 -82.65 -9.80
N LEU A 860 44.75 -83.92 -10.16
CA LEU A 860 45.44 -84.55 -11.29
C LEU A 860 45.18 -83.85 -12.64
N ARG A 861 44.13 -83.04 -12.74
CA ARG A 861 43.77 -82.27 -13.94
C ARG A 861 44.31 -80.84 -13.94
N GLY A 862 45.05 -80.45 -12.89
CA GLY A 862 45.45 -79.07 -12.63
C GLY A 862 44.70 -78.46 -11.45
N GLU A 863 44.85 -77.16 -11.24
CA GLU A 863 44.12 -76.41 -10.20
C GLU A 863 42.65 -76.19 -10.62
N VAL A 864 41.72 -76.73 -9.84
CA VAL A 864 40.26 -76.70 -10.09
C VAL A 864 39.57 -75.95 -8.94
N PRO A 865 38.60 -75.05 -9.20
CA PRO A 865 37.81 -74.40 -8.15
C PRO A 865 37.06 -75.40 -7.27
N VAL A 866 36.84 -75.06 -6.00
CA VAL A 866 36.23 -75.95 -5.00
C VAL A 866 34.78 -76.30 -5.33
N GLU A 867 34.03 -75.37 -5.91
CA GLU A 867 32.65 -75.55 -6.36
C GLU A 867 32.51 -76.56 -7.51
N ASP A 868 33.59 -76.82 -8.24
CA ASP A 868 33.62 -77.77 -9.36
C ASP A 868 34.10 -79.17 -8.93
N ILE A 869 34.46 -79.37 -7.66
CA ILE A 869 34.95 -80.65 -7.15
C ILE A 869 33.78 -81.63 -7.00
N GLN A 870 33.92 -82.79 -7.64
CA GLN A 870 32.92 -83.85 -7.59
C GLN A 870 33.43 -85.08 -6.83
N VAL A 871 32.51 -85.86 -6.28
CA VAL A 871 32.84 -87.14 -5.65
C VAL A 871 33.60 -88.03 -6.65
N GLY A 872 34.75 -88.54 -6.23
CA GLY A 872 35.68 -89.31 -7.05
C GLY A 872 36.82 -88.51 -7.68
N ASP A 873 36.76 -87.18 -7.70
CA ASP A 873 37.91 -86.34 -8.08
C ASP A 873 39.09 -86.59 -7.13
N ARG A 874 40.31 -86.53 -7.69
CA ARG A 874 41.54 -86.83 -6.94
C ARG A 874 42.31 -85.56 -6.62
N LEU A 875 42.30 -85.16 -5.35
CA LEU A 875 43.03 -83.99 -4.84
C LEU A 875 44.39 -84.37 -4.27
N LEU A 876 45.35 -83.48 -4.45
CA LEU A 876 46.66 -83.59 -3.83
C LEU A 876 46.53 -83.36 -2.32
N THR A 877 46.83 -84.40 -1.56
CA THR A 877 46.93 -84.36 -0.10
C THR A 877 48.38 -84.31 0.34
N ARG A 878 48.63 -83.74 1.53
CA ARG A 878 49.98 -83.51 2.05
C ARG A 878 50.74 -84.80 2.32
N ASP A 879 50.07 -85.78 2.93
CA ASP A 879 50.73 -86.98 3.46
C ASP A 879 50.57 -88.20 2.54
N ASN A 880 49.52 -88.23 1.72
CA ASN A 880 49.07 -89.44 1.05
C ASN A 880 48.98 -89.32 -0.48
N GLY A 881 49.48 -88.22 -1.06
CA GLY A 881 49.42 -87.98 -2.50
C GLY A 881 47.99 -87.75 -2.99
N TYR A 882 47.68 -88.15 -4.23
CA TYR A 882 46.37 -87.88 -4.82
C TYR A 882 45.27 -88.85 -4.33
N GLN A 883 44.41 -88.37 -3.42
CA GLN A 883 43.32 -89.14 -2.80
C GLN A 883 41.94 -88.78 -3.40
N PRO A 884 41.01 -89.75 -3.52
CA PRO A 884 39.69 -89.52 -4.07
C PRO A 884 38.75 -88.88 -3.05
N VAL A 885 38.03 -87.82 -3.44
CA VAL A 885 36.93 -87.25 -2.65
C VAL A 885 35.81 -88.26 -2.54
N ARG A 886 35.24 -88.37 -1.34
CA ARG A 886 34.16 -89.31 -1.03
C ARG A 886 32.80 -88.66 -0.90
N TRP A 887 32.80 -87.39 -0.50
CA TRP A 887 31.59 -86.62 -0.31
C TRP A 887 31.89 -85.13 -0.44
N CYS A 888 30.91 -84.38 -0.95
CA CYS A 888 30.92 -82.92 -1.03
C CYS A 888 29.56 -82.40 -0.56
N GLY A 889 29.54 -81.29 0.16
CA GLY A 889 28.33 -80.54 0.48
C GLY A 889 28.58 -79.03 0.49
N ALA A 890 27.52 -78.23 0.52
CA ALA A 890 27.61 -76.77 0.49
C ALA A 890 26.41 -76.09 1.15
N LYS A 891 26.64 -74.97 1.84
CA LYS A 891 25.59 -74.14 2.47
C LYS A 891 25.71 -72.69 2.00
N SER A 892 24.64 -72.09 1.49
CA SER A 892 24.66 -70.72 0.95
C SER A 892 24.05 -69.72 1.93
N LEU A 893 24.72 -68.58 2.14
CA LEU A 893 24.24 -67.48 2.97
C LEU A 893 24.20 -66.18 2.15
N SER A 894 23.12 -65.42 2.28
CA SER A 894 22.92 -64.14 1.56
C SER A 894 23.71 -62.98 2.19
N ALA A 895 23.84 -61.86 1.47
CA ALA A 895 24.51 -60.67 1.99
C ALA A 895 23.82 -60.09 3.23
N ARG A 896 22.48 -60.10 3.24
CA ARG A 896 21.67 -59.63 4.38
C ARG A 896 21.87 -60.52 5.61
N GLN A 897 21.86 -61.85 5.43
CA GLN A 897 22.12 -62.80 6.52
C GLN A 897 23.54 -62.68 7.10
N LEU A 898 24.55 -62.39 6.27
CA LEU A 898 25.92 -62.18 6.76
C LEU A 898 26.11 -60.79 7.40
N ALA A 899 25.34 -59.78 7.00
CA ALA A 899 25.36 -58.47 7.64
C ALA A 899 24.78 -58.54 9.06
N GLY A 900 23.68 -59.28 9.23
CA GLY A 900 23.05 -59.54 10.54
C GLY A 900 23.78 -60.56 11.41
N GLU A 901 24.68 -61.38 10.85
CA GLU A 901 25.45 -62.36 11.62
C GLU A 901 26.95 -62.30 11.31
N GLN A 902 27.62 -61.23 11.79
CA GLN A 902 29.06 -61.00 11.55
C GLN A 902 29.95 -62.18 11.96
N ALA A 903 29.54 -63.03 12.91
CA ALA A 903 30.25 -64.22 13.31
C ALA A 903 30.41 -65.28 12.20
N PHE A 904 29.61 -65.20 11.13
CA PHE A 904 29.70 -66.03 9.93
C PHE A 904 30.39 -65.34 8.76
N CYS A 905 30.78 -64.06 8.88
CA CYS A 905 31.49 -63.37 7.82
C CYS A 905 32.82 -64.07 7.49
N PRO A 906 33.13 -64.34 6.21
CA PRO A 906 34.37 -65.00 5.81
C PRO A 906 35.64 -64.31 6.30
N ILE A 907 36.70 -65.09 6.48
CA ILE A 907 38.06 -64.59 6.73
C ILE A 907 38.83 -64.57 5.42
N LEU A 908 39.32 -63.39 5.05
CA LEU A 908 40.27 -63.17 3.97
C LEU A 908 41.70 -63.35 4.49
N ILE A 909 42.43 -64.29 3.90
CA ILE A 909 43.88 -64.48 4.11
C ILE A 909 44.58 -64.05 2.83
N ARG A 910 45.27 -62.90 2.88
CA ARG A 910 45.98 -62.34 1.73
C ARG A 910 47.20 -63.18 1.34
N LYS A 911 47.57 -63.12 0.08
CA LYS A 911 48.76 -63.74 -0.50
C LYS A 911 50.01 -63.41 0.34
N GLY A 912 50.73 -64.45 0.75
CA GLY A 912 51.97 -64.32 1.51
C GLY A 912 51.80 -64.05 3.01
N ALA A 913 50.57 -63.98 3.55
CA ALA A 913 50.33 -63.66 4.95
C ALA A 913 50.88 -64.69 5.95
N LEU A 914 51.05 -65.95 5.54
CA LEU A 914 51.39 -67.07 6.43
C LEU A 914 52.82 -67.62 6.21
N GLY A 915 53.67 -66.88 5.48
CA GLY A 915 55.07 -67.23 5.27
C GLY A 915 55.57 -66.90 3.85
N PRO A 916 56.86 -67.16 3.52
CA PRO A 916 57.48 -66.72 2.28
C PRO A 916 56.78 -67.28 1.02
N GLY A 917 55.81 -66.51 0.49
CA GLY A 917 55.04 -66.83 -0.69
C GLY A 917 53.74 -67.62 -0.47
N TYR A 918 53.28 -67.81 0.78
CA TYR A 918 52.07 -68.60 1.11
C TYR A 918 50.99 -67.79 1.89
N PRO A 919 49.69 -67.93 1.55
CA PRO A 919 49.18 -68.61 0.36
C PRO A 919 49.68 -67.93 -0.92
N GLU A 920 49.70 -68.64 -2.04
CA GLU A 920 50.22 -68.14 -3.33
C GLU A 920 49.28 -67.08 -3.95
N ARG A 921 48.03 -67.04 -3.49
CA ARG A 921 46.96 -66.08 -3.83
C ARG A 921 46.14 -65.75 -2.58
N ASP A 922 45.34 -64.71 -2.66
CA ASP A 922 44.33 -64.41 -1.63
C ASP A 922 43.34 -65.56 -1.56
N MET A 923 42.99 -65.97 -0.35
CA MET A 923 42.02 -67.04 -0.11
C MET A 923 40.98 -66.59 0.90
N MET A 924 39.77 -67.07 0.74
CA MET A 924 38.65 -66.75 1.63
C MET A 924 38.07 -68.04 2.19
N VAL A 925 37.86 -68.07 3.50
CA VAL A 925 37.41 -69.26 4.22
C VAL A 925 36.42 -68.90 5.31
N SER A 926 35.68 -69.87 5.85
CA SER A 926 34.86 -69.61 7.03
C SER A 926 35.73 -69.25 8.25
N PRO A 927 35.19 -68.53 9.24
CA PRO A 927 35.90 -68.21 10.49
C PRO A 927 36.53 -69.42 11.19
N GLN A 928 35.85 -70.55 11.20
CA GLN A 928 36.29 -71.75 11.91
C GLN A 928 37.20 -72.65 11.04
N HIS A 929 37.41 -72.32 9.75
CA HIS A 929 38.27 -73.07 8.83
C HIS A 929 39.72 -73.12 9.29
N ARG A 930 40.41 -74.24 9.11
CA ARG A 930 41.77 -74.43 9.66
C ARG A 930 42.85 -74.50 8.59
N VAL A 931 43.92 -73.76 8.85
CA VAL A 931 45.10 -73.68 8.00
C VAL A 931 46.31 -74.25 8.72
N VAL A 932 47.25 -74.83 7.96
CA VAL A 932 48.46 -75.40 8.52
C VAL A 932 49.49 -74.30 8.78
N MET A 933 49.92 -74.20 10.03
CA MET A 933 51.00 -73.33 10.48
C MET A 933 52.27 -74.17 10.62
N THR A 934 53.37 -73.67 10.07
CA THR A 934 54.68 -74.35 10.08
C THR A 934 55.82 -73.36 10.33
N GLY A 935 57.00 -73.86 10.67
CA GLY A 935 58.23 -73.07 10.80
C GLY A 935 58.73 -72.95 12.25
N ALA A 936 59.86 -72.25 12.40
CA ALA A 936 60.59 -72.18 13.68
C ALA A 936 59.74 -71.75 14.90
N PRO A 937 58.77 -70.81 14.80
CA PRO A 937 57.90 -70.45 15.92
C PRO A 937 56.99 -71.60 16.36
N VAL A 938 56.49 -72.42 15.43
CA VAL A 938 55.59 -73.54 15.72
C VAL A 938 56.34 -74.64 16.46
N GLU A 939 57.54 -75.01 15.98
CA GLU A 939 58.40 -75.99 16.65
C GLU A 939 58.81 -75.51 18.06
N LEU A 940 59.10 -74.21 18.21
CA LEU A 940 59.58 -73.66 19.48
C LEU A 940 58.48 -73.48 20.52
N LEU A 941 57.26 -73.11 20.10
CA LEU A 941 56.13 -72.86 21.00
C LEU A 941 55.34 -74.13 21.33
N PHE A 942 55.21 -75.07 20.38
CA PHE A 942 54.32 -76.22 20.52
C PHE A 942 55.02 -77.57 20.44
N GLY A 943 56.32 -77.61 20.07
CA GLY A 943 57.08 -78.85 19.98
C GLY A 943 56.71 -79.75 18.79
N GLU A 944 55.93 -79.23 17.85
CA GLU A 944 55.43 -79.92 16.67
C GLU A 944 55.96 -79.23 15.40
N GLU A 945 56.22 -79.97 14.33
CA GLU A 945 56.67 -79.39 13.05
C GLU A 945 55.53 -78.64 12.32
N GLU A 946 54.29 -79.11 12.50
CA GLU A 946 53.09 -78.55 11.87
C GLU A 946 51.88 -78.61 12.81
N VAL A 947 51.09 -77.53 12.88
CA VAL A 947 49.85 -77.44 13.68
C VAL A 947 48.73 -76.81 12.86
N LEU A 948 47.48 -77.03 13.28
CA LEU A 948 46.29 -76.43 12.66
C LEU A 948 45.76 -75.26 13.49
N ALA A 949 45.53 -74.12 12.85
CA ALA A 949 44.93 -72.94 13.48
C ALA A 949 43.67 -72.51 12.73
N ALA A 950 42.60 -72.17 13.46
CA ALA A 950 41.38 -71.63 12.87
C ALA A 950 41.61 -70.19 12.37
N ALA A 951 41.05 -69.86 11.21
CA ALA A 951 41.26 -68.59 10.51
C ALA A 951 40.85 -67.38 11.36
N LEU A 952 39.72 -67.48 12.07
CA LEU A 952 39.25 -66.43 12.99
C LEU A 952 40.27 -66.11 14.08
N HIS A 953 40.98 -67.12 14.59
CA HIS A 953 41.97 -66.90 15.65
C HIS A 953 43.28 -66.29 15.14
N LEU A 954 43.44 -66.17 13.83
CA LEU A 954 44.55 -65.49 13.19
C LEU A 954 44.18 -64.06 12.75
N VAL A 955 42.93 -63.63 12.94
CA VAL A 955 42.50 -62.25 12.65
C VAL A 955 43.27 -61.28 13.54
N GLY A 956 43.84 -60.25 12.91
CA GLY A 956 44.82 -59.34 13.54
C GLY A 956 46.27 -59.66 13.17
N TRP A 957 46.54 -60.84 12.58
CA TRP A 957 47.82 -61.09 11.90
C TRP A 957 47.87 -60.24 10.62
N PRO A 958 48.99 -59.55 10.31
CA PRO A 958 49.12 -58.77 9.10
C PRO A 958 48.71 -59.54 7.82
N GLY A 959 47.66 -59.06 7.17
CA GLY A 959 47.10 -59.68 5.95
C GLY A 959 45.97 -60.68 6.18
N ILE A 960 45.46 -60.83 7.41
CA ILE A 960 44.30 -61.69 7.74
C ILE A 960 43.20 -60.85 8.41
N GLU A 961 42.04 -60.75 7.76
CA GLU A 961 40.90 -59.93 8.21
C GLU A 961 39.57 -60.61 7.93
N GLN A 962 38.56 -60.30 8.75
CA GLN A 962 37.18 -60.71 8.50
C GLN A 962 36.53 -59.73 7.51
N VAL A 963 35.77 -60.26 6.55
CA VAL A 963 35.19 -59.46 5.45
C VAL A 963 33.71 -59.79 5.26
N LEU A 964 32.90 -58.75 5.05
CA LEU A 964 31.49 -58.89 4.67
C LEU A 964 31.36 -58.94 3.13
N PRO A 965 30.95 -60.06 2.52
CA PRO A 965 30.81 -60.14 1.07
C PRO A 965 29.50 -59.48 0.62
N GLY A 966 29.59 -58.46 -0.24
CA GLY A 966 28.43 -57.68 -0.70
C GLY A 966 27.36 -58.44 -1.52
N ARG A 967 27.51 -59.75 -1.77
CA ARG A 967 26.50 -60.59 -2.45
C ARG A 967 26.20 -61.90 -1.72
N GLY A 968 26.65 -62.07 -0.48
CA GLY A 968 26.59 -63.35 0.22
C GLY A 968 27.72 -64.30 -0.22
N THR A 969 27.81 -65.48 0.39
CA THR A 969 28.78 -66.51 0.00
C THR A 969 28.24 -67.91 0.22
N SER A 970 28.86 -68.92 -0.42
CA SER A 970 28.51 -70.32 -0.22
C SER A 970 29.67 -71.10 0.40
N TYR A 971 29.38 -71.71 1.53
CA TYR A 971 30.29 -72.48 2.34
C TYR A 971 30.33 -73.94 1.90
N ILE A 972 31.37 -74.32 1.17
CA ILE A 972 31.57 -75.63 0.55
C ILE A 972 32.50 -76.49 1.41
N HIS A 973 32.15 -77.76 1.58
CA HIS A 973 32.90 -78.74 2.37
C HIS A 973 32.99 -80.07 1.62
N PHE A 974 34.07 -80.82 1.85
CA PHE A 974 34.28 -82.12 1.24
C PHE A 974 35.16 -83.01 2.12
N MET A 975 34.97 -84.32 1.99
CA MET A 975 35.53 -85.34 2.89
C MET A 975 36.23 -86.47 2.11
N PHE A 976 37.23 -87.09 2.73
CA PHE A 976 37.97 -88.27 2.23
C PHE A 976 37.74 -89.48 3.16
N ASP A 977 38.37 -90.62 2.89
CA ASP A 977 38.29 -91.81 3.77
C ASP A 977 38.95 -91.60 5.16
N ARG A 978 39.77 -90.55 5.30
CA ARG A 978 40.42 -90.10 6.53
C ARG A 978 40.64 -88.60 6.45
N HIS A 979 40.93 -87.96 7.57
CA HIS A 979 41.21 -86.54 7.57
C HIS A 979 42.47 -86.23 6.76
N GLU A 980 42.35 -85.42 5.71
CA GLU A 980 43.46 -85.07 4.82
C GLU A 980 43.70 -83.56 4.83
N LEU A 981 44.96 -83.18 4.65
CA LEU A 981 45.35 -81.79 4.40
C LEU A 981 45.49 -81.58 2.90
N VAL A 982 44.72 -80.67 2.33
CA VAL A 982 44.63 -80.43 0.89
C VAL A 982 45.37 -79.17 0.48
N MET A 983 45.92 -79.19 -0.73
CA MET A 983 46.59 -78.02 -1.29
C MET A 983 45.54 -77.07 -1.89
N SER A 984 45.28 -75.97 -1.20
CA SER A 984 44.35 -74.90 -1.60
C SER A 984 45.09 -73.57 -1.76
N GLU A 985 45.02 -72.95 -2.94
CA GLU A 985 45.70 -71.68 -3.24
C GLU A 985 47.20 -71.66 -2.85
N GLY A 986 47.86 -72.81 -3.00
CA GLY A 986 49.27 -73.01 -2.64
C GLY A 986 49.56 -73.24 -1.16
N LEU A 987 48.56 -73.16 -0.28
CA LEU A 987 48.68 -73.43 1.17
C LEU A 987 48.03 -74.78 1.53
N TRP A 988 48.53 -75.44 2.57
CA TRP A 988 47.90 -76.65 3.10
C TRP A 988 46.79 -76.28 4.09
N THR A 989 45.59 -76.78 3.83
CA THR A 989 44.38 -76.51 4.61
C THR A 989 43.59 -77.78 4.90
N GLU A 990 42.68 -77.68 5.85
CA GLU A 990 41.90 -78.80 6.37
C GLU A 990 40.74 -79.21 5.44
N SER A 991 40.59 -80.51 5.19
CA SER A 991 39.34 -81.09 4.65
C SER A 991 38.28 -81.22 5.76
N PHE A 992 37.00 -81.42 5.43
CA PHE A 992 35.98 -81.58 6.46
C PHE A 992 36.30 -82.72 7.44
N GLN A 993 36.28 -82.40 8.74
CA GLN A 993 36.38 -83.38 9.82
C GLN A 993 35.02 -83.57 10.50
N PRO A 994 34.44 -84.79 10.47
CA PRO A 994 33.17 -85.09 11.12
C PRO A 994 33.36 -85.28 12.63
N GLY A 995 33.39 -84.16 13.38
CA GLY A 995 33.20 -84.14 14.83
C GLY A 995 31.75 -83.80 15.21
N ASP A 996 31.38 -83.99 16.48
CA ASP A 996 29.99 -83.82 16.94
C ASP A 996 29.42 -82.43 16.61
N LEU A 997 30.22 -81.38 16.81
CA LEU A 997 29.84 -80.00 16.49
C LEU A 997 29.80 -79.74 14.97
N SER A 998 30.77 -80.27 14.21
CA SER A 998 30.82 -80.11 12.75
C SER A 998 29.66 -80.81 12.03
N LEU A 999 29.16 -81.92 12.60
CA LEU A 999 27.98 -82.63 12.11
C LEU A 999 26.69 -81.92 12.52
N ALA A 1000 26.69 -81.21 13.65
CA ALA A 1000 25.49 -80.56 14.18
C ALA A 1000 24.99 -79.44 13.26
N GLY A 1001 25.87 -78.57 12.75
CA GLY A 1001 25.44 -77.49 11.83
C GLY A 1001 25.63 -77.79 10.34
N LEU A 1002 25.64 -79.08 9.95
CA LEU A 1002 25.24 -79.46 8.60
C LEU A 1002 23.71 -79.54 8.54
N ASP A 1003 23.14 -79.09 7.42
CA ASP A 1003 21.69 -79.21 7.19
C ASP A 1003 21.29 -80.70 7.16
N ALA A 1004 20.09 -81.03 7.65
CA ALA A 1004 19.65 -82.40 7.85
C ALA A 1004 19.82 -83.32 6.61
N PRO A 1005 19.49 -82.89 5.37
CA PRO A 1005 19.68 -83.74 4.18
C PRO A 1005 21.15 -84.08 3.90
N GLN A 1006 22.07 -83.16 4.15
CA GLN A 1006 23.52 -83.36 3.94
C GLN A 1006 24.12 -84.30 4.98
N ARG A 1007 23.68 -84.15 6.24
CA ARG A 1007 24.08 -85.02 7.34
C ARG A 1007 23.58 -86.46 7.13
N ASP A 1008 22.34 -86.63 6.65
CA ASP A 1008 21.77 -87.94 6.35
C ASP A 1008 22.50 -88.62 5.18
N GLU A 1009 22.86 -87.87 4.14
CA GLU A 1009 23.69 -88.39 3.03
C GLU A 1009 25.07 -88.85 3.54
N LEU A 1010 25.71 -88.06 4.40
CA LEU A 1010 27.01 -88.39 4.98
C LEU A 1010 26.96 -89.66 5.82
N PHE A 1011 25.93 -89.84 6.66
CA PHE A 1011 25.73 -91.07 7.43
C PHE A 1011 25.39 -92.28 6.56
N SER A 1012 24.79 -92.09 5.39
CA SER A 1012 24.57 -93.15 4.42
C SER A 1012 25.87 -93.62 3.77
N LEU A 1013 26.77 -92.68 3.45
CA LEU A 1013 28.07 -92.96 2.82
C LEU A 1013 29.12 -93.48 3.81
N PHE A 1014 29.08 -93.03 5.06
CA PHE A 1014 29.97 -93.43 6.15
C PHE A 1014 29.16 -93.81 7.42
N PRO A 1015 28.51 -94.98 7.44
CA PRO A 1015 27.65 -95.38 8.56
C PRO A 1015 28.37 -95.43 9.91
N GLU A 1016 29.69 -95.64 9.92
CA GLU A 1016 30.52 -95.58 11.12
C GLU A 1016 30.46 -94.23 11.85
N LEU A 1017 30.20 -93.12 11.16
CA LEU A 1017 30.08 -91.79 11.76
C LEU A 1017 28.81 -91.63 12.60
N MET A 1018 27.86 -92.57 12.56
CA MET A 1018 26.69 -92.53 13.43
C MET A 1018 27.01 -92.88 14.89
N GLY A 1019 28.17 -93.51 15.16
CA GLY A 1019 28.60 -93.86 16.51
C GLY A 1019 29.92 -93.21 16.91
N ASP A 1020 30.08 -92.96 18.21
CA ASP A 1020 31.23 -92.27 18.80
C ASP A 1020 32.57 -92.89 18.37
N TYR A 1021 32.63 -94.23 18.29
CA TYR A 1021 33.84 -94.95 17.86
C TYR A 1021 34.28 -94.61 16.44
N GLY A 1022 33.35 -94.40 15.50
CA GLY A 1022 33.70 -94.04 14.12
C GLY A 1022 34.12 -92.58 13.99
N ARG A 1023 33.55 -91.68 14.81
CA ARG A 1023 33.97 -90.27 14.90
C ARG A 1023 35.35 -90.13 15.53
N GLU A 1024 35.62 -90.87 16.62
CA GLU A 1024 36.93 -90.91 17.27
C GLU A 1024 38.03 -91.56 16.42
N ALA A 1025 37.66 -92.51 15.55
CA ALA A 1025 38.60 -93.15 14.62
C ALA A 1025 39.02 -92.23 13.46
N TYR A 1026 38.26 -91.19 13.14
CA TYR A 1026 38.58 -90.18 12.13
C TYR A 1026 39.45 -89.06 12.73
N VAL A 1027 40.69 -89.43 13.08
CA VAL A 1027 41.63 -88.56 13.80
C VAL A 1027 42.10 -87.41 12.91
N ALA A 1028 42.24 -86.23 13.51
CA ALA A 1028 42.81 -85.05 12.88
C ALA A 1028 44.22 -85.33 12.33
N ALA A 1029 44.55 -84.72 11.20
CA ALA A 1029 45.82 -84.96 10.49
C ALA A 1029 47.02 -84.34 11.22
N ARG A 1030 46.78 -83.29 12.01
CA ARG A 1030 47.77 -82.58 12.83
C ARG A 1030 47.11 -82.09 14.13
N PRO A 1031 47.90 -81.78 15.18
CA PRO A 1031 47.40 -81.15 16.40
C PRO A 1031 46.74 -79.79 16.14
N MET A 1032 45.68 -79.49 16.88
CA MET A 1032 44.84 -78.30 16.67
C MET A 1032 45.04 -77.28 17.78
N LEU A 1033 45.34 -76.03 17.42
CA LEU A 1033 45.54 -74.93 18.37
C LEU A 1033 44.20 -74.36 18.86
N ARG A 1034 44.14 -74.07 20.15
CA ARG A 1034 43.05 -73.29 20.78
C ARG A 1034 43.23 -71.80 20.50
N ALA A 1035 42.17 -70.99 20.66
CA ALA A 1035 42.17 -69.55 20.39
C ALA A 1035 43.36 -68.81 21.03
N TYR A 1036 43.59 -69.01 22.33
CA TYR A 1036 44.70 -68.37 23.03
C TYR A 1036 46.08 -68.86 22.57
N GLN A 1037 46.20 -70.10 22.08
CA GLN A 1037 47.46 -70.66 21.55
C GLN A 1037 47.75 -70.09 20.16
N ALA A 1038 46.73 -69.93 19.31
CA ALA A 1038 46.86 -69.28 18.02
C ALA A 1038 47.27 -67.81 18.16
N ARG A 1039 46.74 -67.09 19.17
CA ARG A 1039 47.18 -65.71 19.48
C ARG A 1039 48.66 -65.59 19.86
N LEU A 1040 49.27 -66.65 20.43
CA LEU A 1040 50.71 -66.66 20.68
C LEU A 1040 51.52 -66.62 19.38
N LEU A 1041 50.98 -67.09 18.25
CA LEU A 1041 51.63 -66.98 16.95
C LEU A 1041 51.41 -65.59 16.33
N VAL A 1042 50.25 -64.97 16.54
CA VAL A 1042 49.95 -63.60 16.06
C VAL A 1042 50.84 -62.56 16.74
N ASN A 1043 51.21 -62.80 17.99
CA ASN A 1043 52.00 -61.88 18.82
C ASN A 1043 53.50 -62.24 18.93
N ALA A 1044 53.96 -63.33 18.30
CA ALA A 1044 55.35 -63.79 18.30
C ALA A 1044 56.10 -63.40 17.02
#